data_AF-A0A3N5QEJ6-F1
#
_entry.id   AF-A0A3N5QEJ6-F1
#
_cell.length_a   1.000
_cell.length_b   1.000
_cell.length_c   1.000
_cell.angle_alpha   90.00
_cell.angle_beta   90.00
_cell.angle_gamma   90.00
#
_symmetry.space_group_name_H-M   'P 1'
#
loop_
_entity.id
_entity.type
_entity.pdbx_description
1 polymer ?
#
loop_
_entity_poly.entity_id
_entity_poly.type
_entity_poly.pdbx_seq_one_letter_code
_entity_poly.pdbx_strand_id
1 'polypeptide(L)'
;KPEGLWLPETAVDLETLDLMAQQGIGFTILSPSQARRVRPTGGNEWQDVSGGKIDPGMAYRVSLPSGSVMNLFFYDGSISHAVAFEGLLNSGEAFARRLLSAFSDGSSSPRLVHIATDGESYGHHHRAGDMALAHALHYIESNGLAQLTNYGAYLADHPPTHEVEIFENSSWSCAHGIERWRSDCGCNSGGHPGWNQSWRAPLRAAMDSLRDAVNPAYEQLAGRFLSDPWAARDDYVDIIVDRSPERISAFMNRHASRPLSYEDEITVLKLMELQRHAMLMYTSCGWFFDDLSGIETVQVMQYAGRVLQLADQLFQDILEPAFLEHLEVARSNIPEHSDGRRIYEVFVRPAMLGLTAVGAHYAISSLFQDNGERNSIYSYSAAMEDYRSFQAGGTKLVIGRAKVTSQITHISLSLCFGVLHLGDHTISCGTGEYQGAQKYEALVKNISDAFSVADFPKTILLMGQHFGTSTYSLTSLFADERRKVLNTIMEATLREAEAAYSSIYEHHAPLIRFLKGSGTPRPKVLSVAADLCLNAKLRRVIQGDGLDPQIVIPLLEEARLAGAILDETALGLLLKINIERLAQQALEQCEDLSCMERLNKAAKLVRTLPFEINLWQIQNICYKILHTKWDDIKKKADLGDKKAQEWIRNCTEVFEILKLQVPRDE
;
A
#
# COMPACT_ATOMS: atom_id res chain seq x y z
N LYS A 1 20.97 -15.52 8.52
CA LYS A 1 19.65 -16.19 8.69
C LYS A 1 18.91 -15.46 9.82
N PRO A 2 17.57 -15.36 9.79
CA PRO A 2 16.83 -14.79 10.91
C PRO A 2 17.04 -15.63 12.18
N GLU A 3 17.19 -14.96 13.33
CA GLU A 3 17.33 -15.64 14.63
C GLU A 3 16.00 -15.78 15.36
N GLY A 4 15.06 -14.85 15.10
CA GLY A 4 13.73 -14.83 15.68
C GLY A 4 12.66 -14.58 14.63
N LEU A 5 11.41 -14.95 14.96
CA LEU A 5 10.25 -14.76 14.10
C LEU A 5 9.08 -14.21 14.92
N TRP A 6 8.39 -13.19 14.40
CA TRP A 6 7.12 -12.70 14.95
C TRP A 6 5.98 -13.51 14.36
N LEU A 7 5.24 -14.24 15.21
CA LEU A 7 4.04 -14.96 14.77
C LEU A 7 2.92 -13.95 14.53
N PRO A 8 2.17 -14.04 13.40
CA PRO A 8 1.00 -13.19 13.18
C PRO A 8 0.05 -13.26 14.37
N GLU A 9 -0.31 -12.10 14.92
CA GLU A 9 -1.15 -11.97 16.13
C GLU A 9 -0.58 -12.66 17.38
N THR A 10 0.71 -12.98 17.39
CA THR A 10 1.36 -13.87 18.35
C THR A 10 0.60 -15.20 18.54
N ALA A 11 -0.16 -15.62 17.52
CA ALA A 11 -0.96 -16.83 17.55
C ALA A 11 -0.04 -18.05 17.64
N VAL A 12 -0.17 -18.84 18.70
CA VAL A 12 0.85 -19.86 19.05
C VAL A 12 0.25 -21.13 19.66
N ASP A 13 0.88 -22.25 19.33
CA ASP A 13 0.78 -23.56 19.98
C ASP A 13 2.16 -24.25 19.94
N LEU A 14 2.27 -25.43 20.56
CA LEU A 14 3.55 -26.14 20.62
C LEU A 14 4.01 -26.66 19.25
N GLU A 15 3.08 -27.03 18.37
CA GLU A 15 3.39 -27.50 17.01
C GLU A 15 4.04 -26.40 16.18
N THR A 16 3.49 -25.19 16.21
CA THR A 16 4.01 -24.02 15.49
C THR A 16 5.42 -23.67 15.96
N LEU A 17 5.66 -23.66 17.27
CA LEU A 17 7.00 -23.41 17.82
C LEU A 17 7.99 -24.53 17.43
N ASP A 18 7.54 -25.77 17.35
CA ASP A 18 8.38 -26.88 16.94
C ASP A 18 8.78 -26.80 15.45
N LEU A 19 7.83 -26.43 14.58
CA LEU A 19 8.11 -26.15 13.17
C LEU A 19 9.10 -24.98 13.02
N MET A 20 8.96 -23.92 13.82
CA MET A 20 9.92 -22.81 13.84
C MET A 20 11.33 -23.26 14.24
N ALA A 21 11.45 -24.09 15.29
CA ALA A 21 12.73 -24.64 15.73
C ALA A 21 13.40 -25.46 14.64
N GLN A 22 12.63 -26.29 13.92
CA GLN A 22 13.13 -27.08 12.79
C GLN A 22 13.68 -26.21 11.65
N GLN A 23 13.15 -25.01 11.46
CA GLN A 23 13.65 -24.02 10.49
C GLN A 23 14.84 -23.19 11.01
N GLY A 24 15.34 -23.50 12.21
CA GLY A 24 16.49 -22.82 12.82
C GLY A 24 16.16 -21.47 13.46
N ILE A 25 14.89 -21.19 13.73
CA ILE A 25 14.48 -20.04 14.53
C ILE A 25 14.74 -20.33 16.00
N GLY A 26 15.48 -19.45 16.68
CA GLY A 26 15.91 -19.62 18.06
C GLY A 26 14.96 -19.00 19.10
N PHE A 27 14.17 -17.99 18.73
CA PHE A 27 13.25 -17.33 19.65
C PHE A 27 12.00 -16.71 19.00
N THR A 28 10.99 -16.44 19.82
CA THR A 28 9.85 -15.60 19.46
C THR A 28 9.37 -14.74 20.64
N ILE A 29 8.40 -13.88 20.40
CA ILE A 29 7.86 -12.90 21.35
C ILE A 29 6.36 -13.18 21.50
N LEU A 30 5.88 -13.25 22.73
CA LEU A 30 4.48 -13.52 23.08
C LEU A 30 3.94 -12.45 24.03
N SER A 31 2.61 -12.36 24.10
CA SER A 31 1.91 -11.59 25.14
C SER A 31 2.09 -12.24 26.51
N PRO A 32 2.25 -11.45 27.58
CA PRO A 32 2.33 -11.98 28.94
C PRO A 32 1.11 -12.82 29.34
N SER A 33 -0.07 -12.60 28.73
CA SER A 33 -1.28 -13.40 28.97
C SER A 33 -1.18 -14.84 28.43
N GLN A 34 -0.23 -15.13 27.55
CA GLN A 34 -0.05 -16.43 26.93
C GLN A 34 0.79 -17.39 27.77
N ALA A 35 1.43 -16.90 28.84
CA ALA A 35 2.14 -17.73 29.79
C ALA A 35 1.18 -18.36 30.82
N ARG A 36 1.31 -19.67 31.03
CA ARG A 36 0.52 -20.42 32.01
C ARG A 36 1.25 -20.51 33.35
N ARG A 37 2.44 -21.09 33.34
CA ARG A 37 3.25 -21.32 34.54
C ARG A 37 4.73 -21.33 34.22
N VAL A 38 5.57 -20.97 35.20
CA VAL A 38 7.03 -20.94 35.09
C VAL A 38 7.69 -21.72 36.21
N ARG A 39 8.92 -22.15 36.01
CA ARG A 39 9.78 -22.72 37.06
C ARG A 39 11.25 -22.43 36.79
N PRO A 40 12.11 -22.37 37.81
CA PRO A 40 13.56 -22.37 37.59
C PRO A 40 14.01 -23.62 36.84
N THR A 41 14.98 -23.49 35.93
CA THR A 41 15.55 -24.62 35.20
C THR A 41 16.13 -25.65 36.17
N GLY A 42 15.71 -26.90 36.06
CA GLY A 42 16.09 -27.98 37.00
C GLY A 42 15.32 -27.98 38.33
N GLY A 43 14.41 -27.02 38.54
CA GLY A 43 13.47 -27.02 39.65
C GLY A 43 12.24 -27.91 39.39
N ASN A 44 11.56 -28.32 40.46
CA ASN A 44 10.37 -29.18 40.38
C ASN A 44 9.05 -28.41 40.59
N GLU A 45 9.10 -27.22 41.18
CA GLU A 45 7.90 -26.45 41.53
C GLU A 45 7.53 -25.47 40.41
N TRP A 46 6.32 -25.65 39.88
CA TRP A 46 5.74 -24.70 38.93
C TRP A 46 4.96 -23.61 39.66
N GLN A 47 5.19 -22.37 39.26
CA GLN A 47 4.45 -21.20 39.70
C GLN A 47 3.47 -20.77 38.60
N ASP A 48 2.19 -20.63 38.94
CA ASP A 48 1.18 -20.06 38.04
C ASP A 48 1.48 -18.57 37.78
N VAL A 49 1.53 -18.21 36.49
CA VAL A 49 1.73 -16.83 36.03
C VAL A 49 0.58 -16.36 35.14
N SER A 50 -0.55 -17.07 35.20
CA SER A 50 -1.73 -16.76 34.42
C SER A 50 -2.27 -15.35 34.72
N GLY A 51 -2.93 -14.76 33.73
CA GLY A 51 -3.43 -13.38 33.82
C GLY A 51 -2.34 -12.32 33.64
N GLY A 52 -1.24 -12.65 32.94
CA GLY A 52 -0.19 -11.68 32.60
C GLY A 52 0.80 -11.38 33.73
N LYS A 53 1.00 -12.32 34.66
CA LYS A 53 1.87 -12.15 35.83
C LYS A 53 3.31 -12.59 35.60
N ILE A 54 3.63 -13.05 34.39
CA ILE A 54 4.99 -13.45 34.03
C ILE A 54 5.92 -12.22 34.09
N ASP A 55 7.15 -12.40 34.57
CA ASP A 55 8.13 -11.30 34.57
C ASP A 55 8.63 -11.07 33.12
N PRO A 56 8.37 -9.90 32.51
CA PRO A 56 8.84 -9.60 31.15
C PRO A 56 10.33 -9.29 31.08
N GLY A 57 11.02 -9.27 32.24
CA GLY A 57 12.42 -8.85 32.36
C GLY A 57 13.47 -9.81 31.81
N MET A 58 13.08 -11.02 31.39
CA MET A 58 14.01 -12.08 31.02
C MET A 58 13.43 -13.02 29.95
N ALA A 59 14.30 -13.83 29.34
CA ALA A 59 13.91 -14.89 28.43
C ALA A 59 13.54 -16.17 29.20
N TYR A 60 12.61 -16.95 28.64
CA TYR A 60 12.17 -18.25 29.16
C TYR A 60 12.40 -19.36 28.15
N ARG A 61 12.56 -20.59 28.63
CA ARG A 61 12.71 -21.78 27.80
C ARG A 61 11.40 -22.57 27.74
N VAL A 62 10.95 -22.94 26.55
CA VAL A 62 9.88 -23.94 26.38
C VAL A 62 10.47 -25.22 25.79
N SER A 63 10.07 -26.37 26.35
CA SER A 63 10.42 -27.69 25.79
C SER A 63 9.37 -28.09 24.77
N LEU A 64 9.81 -28.53 23.60
CA LEU A 64 8.95 -28.83 22.46
C LEU A 64 8.72 -30.34 22.28
N PRO A 65 7.64 -30.75 21.61
CA PRO A 65 7.33 -32.17 21.38
C PRO A 65 8.45 -32.97 20.70
N SER A 66 9.22 -32.37 19.78
CA SER A 66 10.38 -33.01 19.17
C SER A 66 11.58 -33.25 20.11
N GLY A 67 11.53 -32.73 21.34
CA GLY A 67 12.66 -32.66 22.26
C GLY A 67 13.56 -31.44 22.03
N SER A 68 13.28 -30.65 20.99
CA SER A 68 13.91 -29.34 20.77
C SER A 68 13.46 -28.32 21.83
N VAL A 69 14.07 -27.15 21.75
CA VAL A 69 13.88 -26.07 22.71
C VAL A 69 13.68 -24.78 21.96
N MET A 70 12.76 -23.94 22.46
CA MET A 70 12.61 -22.57 21.98
C MET A 70 12.74 -21.57 23.13
N ASN A 71 13.33 -20.41 22.85
CA ASN A 71 13.38 -19.30 23.78
C ASN A 71 12.19 -18.36 23.53
N LEU A 72 11.51 -17.94 24.58
CA LEU A 72 10.34 -17.08 24.53
C LEU A 72 10.59 -15.81 25.32
N PHE A 73 10.27 -14.67 24.73
CA PHE A 73 10.21 -13.37 25.38
C PHE A 73 8.75 -12.97 25.60
N PHE A 74 8.45 -12.34 26.74
CA PHE A 74 7.11 -11.83 27.05
C PHE A 74 7.21 -10.32 27.25
N TYR A 75 6.57 -9.53 26.40
CA TYR A 75 6.70 -8.07 26.45
C TYR A 75 5.97 -7.43 27.64
N ASP A 76 6.34 -6.20 27.99
CA ASP A 76 5.61 -5.43 29.01
C ASP A 76 4.26 -4.97 28.44
N GLY A 77 3.19 -5.67 28.84
CA GLY A 77 1.83 -5.40 28.38
C GLY A 77 1.32 -4.01 28.78
N SER A 78 1.75 -3.49 29.93
CA SER A 78 1.27 -2.20 30.44
C SER A 78 1.83 -1.03 29.62
N ILE A 79 3.13 -1.06 29.31
CA ILE A 79 3.77 -0.02 28.51
C ILE A 79 3.32 -0.14 27.04
N SER A 80 3.18 -1.37 26.53
CA SER A 80 2.67 -1.60 25.17
C SER A 80 1.25 -1.03 25.00
N HIS A 81 0.37 -1.23 25.99
CA HIS A 81 -0.97 -0.62 25.99
C HIS A 81 -0.90 0.91 26.05
N ALA A 82 -0.01 1.48 26.87
CA ALA A 82 0.14 2.92 27.00
C ALA A 82 0.62 3.60 25.70
N VAL A 83 1.49 2.93 24.94
CA VAL A 83 1.91 3.37 23.59
C VAL A 83 0.71 3.39 22.64
N ALA A 84 -0.09 2.32 22.62
CA ALA A 84 -1.19 2.21 21.68
C ALA A 84 -2.37 3.14 22.00
N PHE A 85 -2.74 3.29 23.28
CA PHE A 85 -4.05 3.85 23.67
C PHE A 85 -4.00 5.02 24.67
N GLU A 86 -2.88 5.27 25.36
CA GLU A 86 -2.81 6.29 26.44
C GLU A 86 -2.01 7.53 26.05
N GLY A 87 -1.61 7.67 24.79
CA GLY A 87 -0.91 8.86 24.28
C GLY A 87 0.53 9.00 24.77
N LEU A 88 1.19 7.89 25.11
CA LEU A 88 2.59 7.91 25.56
C LEU A 88 3.55 8.47 24.48
N LEU A 89 3.18 8.37 23.21
CA LEU A 89 3.93 8.90 22.06
C LEU A 89 3.82 10.43 21.88
N ASN A 90 3.12 11.15 22.76
CA ASN A 90 3.07 12.61 22.71
C ASN A 90 4.40 13.29 23.12
N SER A 91 5.30 12.57 23.79
CA SER A 91 6.61 13.08 24.21
C SER A 91 7.64 11.95 24.28
N GLY A 92 8.74 12.09 23.54
CA GLY A 92 9.83 11.11 23.56
C GLY A 92 10.51 10.99 24.93
N GLU A 93 10.63 12.09 25.68
CA GLU A 93 11.19 12.04 27.04
C GLU A 93 10.24 11.30 27.99
N ALA A 94 8.93 11.56 27.91
CA ALA A 94 7.95 10.83 28.72
C ALA A 94 7.96 9.33 28.39
N PHE A 95 8.08 9.00 27.11
CA PHE A 95 8.21 7.62 26.66
C PHE A 95 9.48 6.95 27.19
N ALA A 96 10.64 7.60 27.09
CA ALA A 96 11.90 7.10 27.66
C ALA A 96 11.79 6.88 29.18
N ARG A 97 11.26 7.86 29.93
CA ARG A 97 11.05 7.76 31.38
C ARG A 97 10.11 6.59 31.74
N ARG A 98 9.07 6.36 30.94
CA ARG A 98 8.14 5.25 31.15
C ARG A 98 8.82 3.89 30.93
N LEU A 99 9.64 3.74 29.89
CA LEU A 99 10.45 2.53 29.69
C LEU A 99 11.41 2.32 30.87
N LEU A 100 12.12 3.36 31.29
CA LEU A 100 13.07 3.29 32.39
C LEU A 100 12.40 2.91 33.73
N SER A 101 11.11 3.27 33.92
CA SER A 101 10.36 2.89 35.12
C SER A 101 10.12 1.39 35.29
N ALA A 102 10.33 0.58 34.25
CA ALA A 102 10.19 -0.88 34.31
C ALA A 102 11.46 -1.60 34.81
N PHE A 103 12.57 -0.88 35.01
CA PHE A 103 13.71 -1.40 35.75
C PHE A 103 13.39 -1.35 37.26
N SER A 104 13.55 -2.49 37.94
CA SER A 104 13.32 -2.57 39.39
C SER A 104 14.48 -1.96 40.16
N ASP A 105 14.19 -1.06 41.10
CA ASP A 105 15.19 -0.54 42.03
C ASP A 105 15.76 -1.68 42.89
N GLY A 106 17.06 -1.95 42.78
CA GLY A 106 17.80 -2.83 43.70
C GLY A 106 18.05 -4.27 43.25
N SER A 107 17.72 -4.67 42.01
CA SER A 107 18.19 -5.96 41.47
C SER A 107 19.49 -5.80 40.69
N SER A 108 20.50 -6.63 41.00
CA SER A 108 21.75 -6.73 40.21
C SER A 108 21.64 -7.70 39.03
N SER A 109 20.50 -8.36 38.85
CA SER A 109 20.29 -9.29 37.74
C SER A 109 20.12 -8.55 36.41
N PRO A 110 20.68 -9.06 35.30
CA PRO A 110 20.40 -8.52 33.97
C PRO A 110 18.90 -8.51 33.68
N ARG A 111 18.36 -7.38 33.24
CA ARG A 111 16.93 -7.19 32.96
C ARG A 111 16.75 -6.55 31.58
N LEU A 112 15.87 -7.11 30.77
CA LEU A 112 15.42 -6.54 29.51
C LEU A 112 14.12 -5.77 29.73
N VAL A 113 14.00 -4.55 29.19
CA VAL A 113 12.71 -3.85 29.09
C VAL A 113 12.35 -3.79 27.62
N HIS A 114 11.22 -4.38 27.26
CA HIS A 114 10.78 -4.44 25.88
C HIS A 114 9.25 -4.40 25.78
N ILE A 115 8.76 -3.88 24.66
CA ILE A 115 7.34 -3.70 24.34
C ILE A 115 7.04 -4.30 22.97
N ALA A 116 5.77 -4.56 22.68
CA ALA A 116 5.32 -4.97 21.36
C ALA A 116 4.06 -4.20 20.96
N THR A 117 4.11 -3.53 19.81
CA THR A 117 3.02 -2.73 19.23
C THR A 117 3.11 -2.77 17.71
N ASP A 118 1.99 -2.57 17.02
CA ASP A 118 1.97 -2.43 15.57
C ASP A 118 2.83 -1.25 15.12
N GLY A 119 3.59 -1.42 14.03
CA GLY A 119 4.51 -0.39 13.51
C GLY A 119 3.77 0.88 13.10
N GLU A 120 2.52 0.74 12.67
CA GLU A 120 1.59 1.81 12.32
C GLU A 120 1.30 2.77 13.49
N SER A 121 1.57 2.35 14.74
CA SER A 121 1.52 3.22 15.92
C SER A 121 2.43 4.44 15.78
N TYR A 122 3.58 4.29 15.10
CA TYR A 122 4.61 5.30 14.97
C TYR A 122 4.45 6.11 13.67
N GLY A 123 3.38 6.89 13.58
CA GLY A 123 3.16 7.86 12.51
C GLY A 123 1.76 7.81 11.87
N HIS A 124 1.18 6.62 11.72
CA HIS A 124 -0.15 6.45 11.13
C HIS A 124 -1.26 6.66 12.17
N HIS A 125 -1.23 5.91 13.28
CA HIS A 125 -2.21 6.05 14.37
C HIS A 125 -1.90 7.26 15.25
N HIS A 126 -0.62 7.49 15.57
CA HIS A 126 -0.16 8.65 16.33
C HIS A 126 0.72 9.53 15.46
N ARG A 127 0.20 10.70 15.08
CA ARG A 127 0.95 11.70 14.30
C ARG A 127 2.25 12.06 15.02
N ALA A 128 3.38 11.98 14.31
CA ALA A 128 4.73 12.20 14.85
C ALA A 128 5.20 11.19 15.93
N GLY A 129 4.54 10.03 16.06
CA GLY A 129 4.97 8.98 16.98
C GLY A 129 6.38 8.43 16.67
N ASP A 130 6.78 8.44 15.40
CA ASP A 130 8.14 8.13 14.94
C ASP A 130 9.18 9.07 15.56
N MET A 131 8.88 10.37 15.63
CA MET A 131 9.77 11.36 16.26
C MET A 131 9.88 11.14 17.78
N ALA A 132 8.78 10.77 18.43
CA ALA A 132 8.78 10.45 19.85
C ALA A 132 9.65 9.21 20.14
N LEU A 133 9.56 8.17 19.32
CA LEU A 133 10.43 6.99 19.40
C LEU A 133 11.91 7.37 19.20
N ALA A 134 12.23 8.12 18.14
CA ALA A 134 13.60 8.54 17.87
C ALA A 134 14.19 9.36 19.03
N HIS A 135 13.42 10.30 19.56
CA HIS A 135 13.85 11.11 20.71
C HIS A 135 13.99 10.29 21.99
N ALA A 136 13.12 9.31 22.24
CA ALA A 136 13.21 8.43 23.40
C ALA A 136 14.52 7.61 23.39
N LEU A 137 14.87 7.03 22.24
CA LEU A 137 16.11 6.28 22.07
C LEU A 137 17.34 7.17 22.26
N HIS A 138 17.35 8.35 21.62
CA HIS A 138 18.42 9.34 21.77
C HIS A 138 18.59 9.79 23.22
N TYR A 139 17.48 10.07 23.93
CA TYR A 139 17.51 10.47 25.33
C TYR A 139 18.15 9.40 26.22
N ILE A 140 17.83 8.12 26.00
CA ILE A 140 18.40 6.99 26.76
C ILE A 140 19.90 6.88 26.51
N GLU A 141 20.33 6.92 25.24
CA GLU A 141 21.74 6.76 24.87
C GLU A 141 22.60 7.94 25.34
N SER A 142 22.18 9.18 25.05
CA SER A 142 22.97 10.38 25.36
C SER A 142 23.14 10.64 26.86
N ASN A 143 22.22 10.12 27.69
CA ASN A 143 22.32 10.21 29.14
C ASN A 143 22.88 8.92 29.78
N GLY A 144 23.24 7.91 28.99
CA GLY A 144 23.76 6.63 29.50
C GLY A 144 22.81 5.91 30.46
N LEU A 145 21.49 6.03 30.26
CA LEU A 145 20.48 5.56 31.21
C LEU A 145 20.21 4.06 31.12
N ALA A 146 20.39 3.47 29.93
CA ALA A 146 20.30 2.04 29.68
C ALA A 146 21.07 1.70 28.40
N GLN A 147 21.41 0.42 28.23
CA GLN A 147 22.00 -0.09 26.99
C GLN A 147 20.88 -0.48 26.02
N LEU A 148 20.88 0.11 24.82
CA LEU A 148 20.03 -0.36 23.73
C LEU A 148 20.58 -1.68 23.18
N THR A 149 19.74 -2.69 23.05
CA THR A 149 20.11 -4.02 22.56
C THR A 149 18.97 -4.66 21.79
N ASN A 150 19.23 -5.80 21.16
CA ASN A 150 18.22 -6.65 20.53
C ASN A 150 18.12 -8.01 21.25
N TYR A 151 17.05 -8.76 20.98
CA TYR A 151 16.79 -10.04 21.63
C TYR A 151 17.90 -11.08 21.46
N GLY A 152 18.51 -11.16 20.27
CA GLY A 152 19.60 -12.11 20.00
C GLY A 152 20.85 -11.82 20.82
N ALA A 153 21.25 -10.54 20.87
CA ALA A 153 22.38 -10.09 21.69
C ALA A 153 22.12 -10.31 23.19
N TYR A 154 20.93 -9.95 23.69
CA TYR A 154 20.56 -10.23 25.08
C TYR A 154 20.59 -11.73 25.40
N LEU A 155 20.05 -12.57 24.53
CA LEU A 155 19.99 -14.02 24.74
C LEU A 155 21.38 -14.67 24.76
N ALA A 156 22.32 -14.17 23.96
CA ALA A 156 23.69 -14.66 23.92
C ALA A 156 24.43 -14.41 25.25
N ASP A 157 24.22 -13.25 25.86
CA ASP A 157 24.86 -12.88 27.13
C ASP A 157 24.08 -13.41 28.35
N HIS A 158 22.76 -13.59 28.21
CA HIS A 158 21.83 -13.91 29.29
C HIS A 158 20.87 -15.03 28.90
N PRO A 159 21.33 -16.30 28.86
CA PRO A 159 20.49 -17.44 28.51
C PRO A 159 19.37 -17.67 29.55
N PRO A 160 18.22 -18.27 29.16
CA PRO A 160 17.09 -18.46 30.05
C PRO A 160 17.44 -19.31 31.27
N THR A 161 17.08 -18.79 32.44
CA THR A 161 17.23 -19.50 33.74
C THR A 161 15.93 -20.18 34.19
N HIS A 162 14.84 -19.97 33.45
CA HIS A 162 13.51 -20.48 33.76
C HIS A 162 12.89 -21.21 32.57
N GLU A 163 12.09 -22.22 32.88
CA GLU A 163 11.19 -22.86 31.93
C GLU A 163 9.79 -22.25 32.03
N VAL A 164 9.08 -22.25 30.91
CA VAL A 164 7.70 -21.78 30.80
C VAL A 164 6.83 -22.81 30.09
N GLU A 165 5.58 -22.90 30.53
CA GLU A 165 4.49 -23.49 29.75
C GLU A 165 3.55 -22.39 29.29
N ILE A 166 3.13 -22.49 28.03
CA ILE A 166 2.20 -21.55 27.40
C ILE A 166 0.78 -22.13 27.36
N PHE A 167 -0.20 -21.26 27.16
CA PHE A 167 -1.52 -21.68 26.69
C PHE A 167 -1.44 -21.95 25.18
N GLU A 168 -1.79 -23.17 24.75
CA GLU A 168 -1.90 -23.50 23.33
C GLU A 168 -3.11 -22.82 22.68
N ASN A 169 -3.04 -22.59 21.37
CA ASN A 169 -4.07 -21.88 20.61
C ASN A 169 -4.38 -20.49 21.19
N SER A 170 -3.35 -19.81 21.73
CA SER A 170 -3.46 -18.48 22.33
C SER A 170 -3.03 -17.39 21.35
N SER A 171 -3.40 -16.12 21.61
CA SER A 171 -2.98 -14.94 20.85
C SER A 171 -2.91 -13.70 21.76
N TRP A 172 -2.33 -12.60 21.28
CA TRP A 172 -2.25 -11.35 22.06
C TRP A 172 -3.54 -10.51 22.06
N SER A 173 -4.38 -10.64 21.03
CA SER A 173 -5.47 -9.72 20.72
C SER A 173 -6.87 -10.32 20.97
N CYS A 174 -6.94 -11.54 21.50
CA CYS A 174 -8.20 -12.19 21.89
C CYS A 174 -8.06 -12.98 23.19
N ALA A 175 -8.94 -12.69 24.16
CA ALA A 175 -9.01 -13.42 25.43
C ALA A 175 -9.42 -14.90 25.28
N HIS A 176 -10.01 -15.26 24.13
CA HIS A 176 -10.41 -16.63 23.79
C HIS A 176 -9.37 -17.34 22.89
N GLY A 177 -8.12 -16.86 22.88
CA GLY A 177 -7.05 -17.46 22.10
C GLY A 177 -7.15 -17.17 20.61
N ILE A 178 -7.17 -18.18 19.75
CA ILE A 178 -7.31 -17.99 18.30
C ILE A 178 -8.78 -17.94 17.82
N GLU A 179 -9.74 -18.06 18.74
CA GLU A 179 -11.15 -18.17 18.36
C GLU A 179 -11.67 -16.94 17.62
N ARG A 180 -11.04 -15.76 17.78
CA ARG A 180 -11.31 -14.59 16.93
C ARG A 180 -11.18 -14.88 15.44
N TRP A 181 -10.27 -15.76 15.01
CA TRP A 181 -10.09 -16.09 13.58
C TRP A 181 -10.74 -17.42 13.18
N ARG A 182 -11.33 -18.14 14.14
CA ARG A 182 -11.83 -19.51 13.93
C ARG A 182 -13.33 -19.64 14.11
N SER A 183 -13.92 -18.94 15.09
CA SER A 183 -15.31 -19.13 15.47
C SER A 183 -15.97 -17.81 15.91
N ASP A 184 -17.26 -17.89 16.25
CA ASP A 184 -17.99 -16.77 16.84
C ASP A 184 -17.72 -16.71 18.35
N CYS A 185 -16.55 -16.19 18.72
CA CYS A 185 -16.19 -15.97 20.13
C CYS A 185 -16.70 -14.64 20.69
N GLY A 186 -17.55 -13.92 19.94
CA GLY A 186 -18.07 -12.59 20.28
C GLY A 186 -17.05 -11.44 20.22
N CYS A 187 -15.77 -11.71 19.91
CA CYS A 187 -14.77 -10.66 19.72
C CYS A 187 -14.91 -10.03 18.31
N ASN A 188 -15.17 -8.73 18.29
CA ASN A 188 -15.33 -7.90 17.10
C ASN A 188 -14.66 -6.53 17.30
N SER A 189 -14.73 -5.65 16.29
CA SER A 189 -14.15 -4.30 16.30
C SER A 189 -14.97 -3.30 17.13
N GLY A 190 -16.17 -3.68 17.58
CA GLY A 190 -17.06 -2.87 18.42
C GLY A 190 -17.96 -1.90 17.65
N GLY A 191 -17.89 -1.86 16.32
CA GLY A 191 -18.67 -0.93 15.50
C GLY A 191 -20.17 -1.25 15.41
N HIS A 192 -20.54 -2.53 15.55
CA HIS A 192 -21.90 -3.02 15.29
C HIS A 192 -22.40 -4.02 16.35
N PRO A 193 -23.10 -3.56 17.41
CA PRO A 193 -23.52 -4.41 18.53
C PRO A 193 -24.47 -5.57 18.19
N GLY A 194 -25.17 -5.51 17.05
CA GLY A 194 -26.11 -6.54 16.61
C GLY A 194 -25.52 -7.58 15.66
N TRP A 195 -24.24 -7.45 15.30
CA TRP A 195 -23.59 -8.36 14.36
C TRP A 195 -22.95 -9.53 15.08
N ASN A 196 -22.85 -10.66 14.37
CA ASN A 196 -22.21 -11.87 14.86
C ASN A 196 -21.13 -12.36 13.89
N GLN A 197 -20.27 -13.25 14.38
CA GLN A 197 -19.08 -13.72 13.65
C GLN A 197 -19.20 -15.20 13.26
N SER A 198 -20.43 -15.72 13.19
CA SER A 198 -20.72 -17.12 12.83
C SER A 198 -20.23 -17.51 11.42
N TRP A 199 -19.96 -16.53 10.56
CA TRP A 199 -19.43 -16.71 9.21
C TRP A 199 -17.96 -17.16 9.15
N ARG A 200 -17.18 -16.94 10.23
CA ARG A 200 -15.73 -17.22 10.27
C ARG A 200 -15.40 -18.70 10.05
N ALA A 201 -16.12 -19.59 10.74
CA ALA A 201 -15.92 -21.03 10.65
C ALA A 201 -16.31 -21.58 9.25
N PRO A 202 -17.51 -21.28 8.70
CA PRO A 202 -17.86 -21.65 7.34
C PRO A 202 -16.90 -21.11 6.27
N LEU A 203 -16.44 -19.86 6.39
CA LEU A 203 -15.45 -19.30 5.47
C LEU A 203 -14.15 -20.11 5.49
N ARG A 204 -13.63 -20.42 6.69
CA ARG A 204 -12.43 -21.22 6.86
C ARG A 204 -12.59 -22.61 6.25
N ALA A 205 -13.73 -23.27 6.50
CA ALA A 205 -14.04 -24.57 5.92
C ALA A 205 -14.09 -24.55 4.38
N ALA A 206 -14.61 -23.48 3.77
CA ALA A 206 -14.58 -23.31 2.32
C ALA A 206 -13.15 -23.20 1.77
N MET A 207 -12.27 -22.46 2.46
CA MET A 207 -10.85 -22.36 2.08
C MET A 207 -10.10 -23.68 2.27
N ASP A 208 -10.35 -24.39 3.38
CA ASP A 208 -9.76 -25.71 3.64
C ASP A 208 -10.18 -26.72 2.56
N SER A 209 -11.48 -26.75 2.21
CA SER A 209 -11.98 -27.62 1.13
C SER A 209 -11.34 -27.31 -0.22
N LEU A 210 -11.12 -26.03 -0.56
CA LEU A 210 -10.46 -25.65 -1.81
C LEU A 210 -8.98 -26.09 -1.81
N ARG A 211 -8.26 -25.86 -0.71
CA ARG A 211 -6.87 -26.31 -0.56
C ARG A 211 -6.76 -27.82 -0.74
N ASP A 212 -7.61 -28.58 -0.06
CA ASP A 212 -7.56 -30.04 -0.04
C ASP A 212 -7.95 -30.64 -1.40
N ALA A 213 -8.80 -29.97 -2.17
CA ALA A 213 -9.09 -30.35 -3.55
C ALA A 213 -7.94 -30.05 -4.52
N VAL A 214 -7.22 -28.94 -4.31
CA VAL A 214 -6.18 -28.47 -5.24
C VAL A 214 -4.82 -29.14 -5.01
N ASN A 215 -4.45 -29.43 -3.76
CA ASN A 215 -3.12 -29.93 -3.42
C ASN A 215 -2.74 -31.25 -4.11
N PRO A 216 -3.61 -32.28 -4.18
CA PRO A 216 -3.29 -33.52 -4.87
C PRO A 216 -3.10 -33.32 -6.39
N ALA A 217 -3.93 -32.49 -7.01
CA ALA A 217 -3.84 -32.16 -8.44
C ALA A 217 -2.56 -31.37 -8.76
N TYR A 218 -2.20 -30.44 -7.88
CA TYR A 218 -0.93 -29.71 -7.93
C TYR A 218 0.26 -30.66 -7.87
N GLU A 219 0.33 -31.53 -6.87
CA GLU A 219 1.47 -32.44 -6.67
C GLU A 219 1.65 -33.38 -7.87
N GLN A 220 0.54 -33.92 -8.38
CA GLN A 220 0.54 -34.79 -9.56
C GLN A 220 1.04 -34.08 -10.83
N LEU A 221 0.57 -32.85 -11.09
CA LEU A 221 0.95 -32.12 -12.30
C LEU A 221 2.36 -31.54 -12.19
N ALA A 222 2.70 -30.95 -11.04
CA ALA A 222 4.02 -30.38 -10.78
C ALA A 222 5.13 -31.43 -10.81
N GLY A 223 4.88 -32.64 -10.31
CA GLY A 223 5.83 -33.76 -10.35
C GLY A 223 6.24 -34.21 -11.76
N ARG A 224 5.53 -33.78 -12.82
CA ARG A 224 5.92 -34.01 -14.23
C ARG A 224 7.03 -33.07 -14.71
N PHE A 225 7.26 -31.97 -14.00
CA PHE A 225 8.20 -30.91 -14.37
C PHE A 225 9.28 -30.70 -13.31
N LEU A 226 8.96 -30.93 -12.05
CA LEU A 226 9.80 -30.61 -10.89
C LEU A 226 10.22 -31.88 -10.15
N SER A 227 11.45 -31.89 -9.63
CA SER A 227 11.99 -33.00 -8.85
C SER A 227 11.33 -33.13 -7.47
N ASP A 228 11.05 -31.99 -6.84
CA ASP A 228 10.31 -31.87 -5.58
C ASP A 228 9.38 -30.65 -5.67
N PRO A 229 8.07 -30.85 -5.91
CA PRO A 229 7.11 -29.75 -6.00
C PRO A 229 7.03 -28.89 -4.75
N TRP A 230 7.07 -29.50 -3.56
CA TRP A 230 6.87 -28.77 -2.30
C TRP A 230 8.11 -27.94 -1.94
N ALA A 231 9.32 -28.46 -2.17
CA ALA A 231 10.53 -27.67 -2.04
C ALA A 231 10.58 -26.51 -3.05
N ALA A 232 10.12 -26.73 -4.29
CA ALA A 232 10.02 -25.66 -5.29
C ALA A 232 9.01 -24.58 -4.89
N ARG A 233 7.88 -24.95 -4.28
CA ARG A 233 6.91 -23.98 -3.70
C ARG A 233 7.59 -23.11 -2.65
N ASP A 234 8.36 -23.70 -1.73
CA ASP A 234 9.02 -22.96 -0.65
C ASP A 234 10.08 -21.99 -1.19
N ASP A 235 10.89 -22.46 -2.14
CA ASP A 235 11.92 -21.64 -2.80
C ASP A 235 11.31 -20.58 -3.74
N TYR A 236 10.01 -20.64 -4.07
CA TYR A 236 9.35 -19.68 -4.97
C TYR A 236 9.29 -18.25 -4.39
N VAL A 237 9.52 -18.07 -3.09
CA VAL A 237 9.67 -16.74 -2.48
C VAL A 237 10.74 -15.89 -3.18
N ASP A 238 11.81 -16.52 -3.68
CA ASP A 238 12.88 -15.83 -4.41
C ASP A 238 12.36 -15.16 -5.69
N ILE A 239 11.40 -15.81 -6.37
CA ILE A 239 10.74 -15.26 -7.56
C ILE A 239 9.73 -14.19 -7.19
N ILE A 240 9.04 -14.33 -6.05
CA ILE A 240 8.10 -13.30 -5.58
C ILE A 240 8.84 -11.99 -5.29
N VAL A 241 10.03 -12.08 -4.70
CA VAL A 241 10.88 -10.93 -4.37
C VAL A 241 11.54 -10.34 -5.62
N ASP A 242 12.02 -11.18 -6.53
CA ASP A 242 12.72 -10.76 -7.75
C ASP A 242 12.31 -11.63 -8.96
N ARG A 243 11.51 -11.04 -9.85
CA ARG A 243 11.00 -11.68 -11.08
C ARG A 243 11.92 -11.46 -12.29
N SER A 244 13.19 -11.13 -12.09
CA SER A 244 14.12 -10.99 -13.20
C SER A 244 14.27 -12.31 -13.98
N PRO A 245 14.49 -12.25 -15.30
CA PRO A 245 14.69 -13.45 -16.13
C PRO A 245 15.78 -14.38 -15.59
N GLU A 246 16.84 -13.79 -15.01
CA GLU A 246 17.97 -14.52 -14.43
C GLU A 246 17.54 -15.35 -13.21
N ARG A 247 16.71 -14.78 -12.33
CA ARG A 247 16.17 -15.49 -11.15
C ARG A 247 15.24 -16.62 -11.54
N ILE A 248 14.35 -16.37 -12.50
CA ILE A 248 13.42 -17.39 -13.00
C ILE A 248 14.20 -18.53 -13.64
N SER A 249 15.19 -18.24 -14.48
CA SER A 249 16.03 -19.29 -15.10
C SER A 249 16.79 -20.10 -14.05
N ALA A 250 17.36 -19.46 -13.03
CA ALA A 250 18.04 -20.15 -11.94
C ALA A 250 17.11 -21.07 -11.14
N PHE A 251 15.88 -20.61 -10.84
CA PHE A 251 14.85 -21.41 -10.19
C PHE A 251 14.46 -22.63 -11.02
N MET A 252 14.18 -22.44 -12.31
CA MET A 252 13.83 -23.55 -13.21
C MET A 252 14.96 -24.58 -13.30
N ASN A 253 16.21 -24.15 -13.47
CA ASN A 253 17.37 -25.05 -13.54
C ASN A 253 17.60 -25.84 -12.26
N ARG A 254 17.29 -25.27 -11.10
CA ARG A 254 17.45 -25.92 -9.79
C ARG A 254 16.40 -26.99 -9.54
N HIS A 255 15.14 -26.71 -9.86
CA HIS A 255 14.03 -27.57 -9.46
C HIS A 255 13.53 -28.50 -10.56
N ALA A 256 13.79 -28.20 -11.84
CA ALA A 256 13.27 -29.00 -12.95
C ALA A 256 13.85 -30.42 -12.95
N SER A 257 13.01 -31.41 -13.19
CA SER A 257 13.42 -32.82 -13.34
C SER A 257 13.91 -33.14 -14.76
N ARG A 258 13.69 -32.24 -15.71
CA ARG A 258 14.09 -32.32 -17.12
C ARG A 258 14.21 -30.91 -17.72
N PRO A 259 14.86 -30.74 -18.88
CA PRO A 259 14.75 -29.49 -19.64
C PRO A 259 13.28 -29.13 -19.92
N LEU A 260 12.93 -27.86 -19.64
CA LEU A 260 11.58 -27.33 -19.80
C LEU A 260 11.49 -26.53 -21.10
N SER A 261 10.38 -26.72 -21.83
CA SER A 261 9.99 -25.82 -22.91
C SER A 261 9.38 -24.53 -22.36
N TYR A 262 9.21 -23.52 -23.20
CA TYR A 262 8.55 -22.27 -22.80
C TYR A 262 7.12 -22.49 -22.24
N GLU A 263 6.36 -23.42 -22.81
CA GLU A 263 5.02 -23.77 -22.32
C GLU A 263 5.07 -24.53 -20.98
N ASP A 264 6.10 -25.37 -20.78
CA ASP A 264 6.34 -26.03 -19.50
C ASP A 264 6.65 -24.99 -18.41
N GLU A 265 7.49 -23.98 -18.71
CA GLU A 265 7.82 -22.91 -17.77
C GLU A 265 6.58 -22.10 -17.36
N ILE A 266 5.73 -21.72 -18.33
CA ILE A 266 4.44 -21.07 -18.05
C ILE A 266 3.59 -21.92 -17.11
N THR A 267 3.53 -23.24 -17.37
CA THR A 267 2.78 -24.19 -16.54
C THR A 267 3.32 -24.24 -15.12
N VAL A 268 4.64 -24.32 -14.95
CA VAL A 268 5.30 -24.28 -13.64
C VAL A 268 5.00 -22.98 -12.90
N LEU A 269 5.13 -21.82 -13.56
CA LEU A 269 4.83 -20.53 -12.94
C LEU A 269 3.35 -20.43 -12.50
N LYS A 270 2.42 -20.94 -13.31
CA LYS A 270 0.99 -21.01 -12.93
C LYS A 270 0.78 -21.92 -11.70
N LEU A 271 1.45 -23.07 -11.63
CA LEU A 271 1.39 -23.97 -10.48
C LEU A 271 1.93 -23.32 -9.21
N MET A 272 3.05 -22.58 -9.31
CA MET A 272 3.61 -21.85 -8.18
C MET A 272 2.69 -20.71 -7.71
N GLU A 273 2.12 -19.94 -8.64
CA GLU A 273 1.15 -18.91 -8.29
C GLU A 273 -0.14 -19.49 -7.70
N LEU A 274 -0.58 -20.66 -8.15
CA LEU A 274 -1.74 -21.36 -7.59
C LEU A 274 -1.49 -21.70 -6.11
N GLN A 275 -0.33 -22.26 -5.77
CA GLN A 275 0.03 -22.54 -4.38
C GLN A 275 0.22 -21.27 -3.54
N ARG A 276 0.84 -20.23 -4.12
CA ARG A 276 0.95 -18.92 -3.47
C ARG A 276 -0.43 -18.39 -3.06
N HIS A 277 -1.41 -18.41 -3.96
CA HIS A 277 -2.75 -17.90 -3.66
C HIS A 277 -3.52 -18.81 -2.69
N ALA A 278 -3.27 -20.12 -2.73
CA ALA A 278 -3.79 -21.06 -1.74
C ALA A 278 -3.22 -20.80 -0.32
N MET A 279 -2.03 -20.21 -0.20
CA MET A 279 -1.51 -19.72 1.09
C MET A 279 -2.11 -18.35 1.45
N LEU A 280 -2.19 -17.42 0.50
CA LEU A 280 -2.68 -16.05 0.74
C LEU A 280 -4.15 -15.99 1.19
N MET A 281 -4.98 -16.95 0.80
CA MET A 281 -6.37 -17.03 1.28
C MET A 281 -6.49 -17.29 2.79
N TYR A 282 -5.39 -17.51 3.51
CA TYR A 282 -5.36 -17.58 4.98
C TYR A 282 -4.82 -16.31 5.64
N THR A 283 -4.76 -15.18 4.93
CA THR A 283 -4.39 -13.88 5.51
C THR A 283 -5.34 -13.52 6.66
N SER A 284 -4.79 -13.39 7.88
CA SER A 284 -5.58 -13.28 9.12
C SER A 284 -6.53 -12.07 9.17
N CYS A 285 -6.19 -10.96 8.51
CA CYS A 285 -7.03 -9.76 8.43
C CYS A 285 -8.45 -10.08 7.89
N GLY A 286 -8.57 -11.08 7.01
CA GLY A 286 -9.86 -11.52 6.45
C GLY A 286 -10.82 -12.16 7.46
N TRP A 287 -10.38 -12.40 8.70
CA TRP A 287 -11.23 -12.88 9.80
C TRP A 287 -11.31 -11.90 10.97
N PHE A 288 -10.53 -10.82 10.98
CA PHE A 288 -10.39 -9.96 12.15
C PHE A 288 -11.62 -9.08 12.41
N PHE A 289 -12.22 -8.56 11.33
CA PHE A 289 -13.31 -7.59 11.37
C PHE A 289 -14.70 -8.24 11.43
N ASP A 290 -15.75 -7.40 11.32
CA ASP A 290 -17.08 -7.76 11.83
C ASP A 290 -17.94 -8.52 10.81
N ASP A 291 -17.73 -8.31 9.50
CA ASP A 291 -18.57 -8.88 8.44
C ASP A 291 -17.83 -9.59 7.31
N LEU A 292 -18.53 -10.57 6.73
CA LEU A 292 -18.12 -11.35 5.58
C LEU A 292 -17.88 -10.52 4.31
N SER A 293 -18.59 -9.40 4.13
CA SER A 293 -18.43 -8.51 2.97
C SER A 293 -17.37 -7.41 3.18
N GLY A 294 -16.63 -7.44 4.28
CA GLY A 294 -15.52 -6.52 4.54
C GLY A 294 -14.44 -6.64 3.47
N ILE A 295 -13.69 -5.55 3.24
CA ILE A 295 -12.68 -5.50 2.16
C ILE A 295 -11.59 -6.55 2.35
N GLU A 296 -11.21 -6.84 3.59
CA GLU A 296 -10.20 -7.83 3.95
C GLU A 296 -10.70 -9.25 3.68
N THR A 297 -11.95 -9.54 4.04
CA THR A 297 -12.58 -10.84 3.81
C THR A 297 -12.80 -11.10 2.32
N VAL A 298 -13.25 -10.08 1.59
CA VAL A 298 -13.37 -10.12 0.12
C VAL A 298 -12.00 -10.34 -0.53
N GLN A 299 -10.93 -9.72 -0.03
CA GLN A 299 -9.57 -9.95 -0.53
C GLN A 299 -9.13 -11.41 -0.40
N VAL A 300 -9.46 -12.06 0.73
CA VAL A 300 -9.23 -13.50 0.92
C VAL A 300 -10.03 -14.33 -0.10
N MET A 301 -11.30 -13.99 -0.33
CA MET A 301 -12.09 -14.67 -1.36
C MET A 301 -11.56 -14.40 -2.78
N GLN A 302 -10.95 -13.24 -3.05
CA GLN A 302 -10.29 -12.96 -4.32
C GLN A 302 -9.04 -13.84 -4.51
N TYR A 303 -8.28 -14.13 -3.45
CA TYR A 303 -7.20 -15.11 -3.53
C TYR A 303 -7.74 -16.51 -3.87
N ALA A 304 -8.83 -16.95 -3.23
CA ALA A 304 -9.50 -18.21 -3.57
C ALA A 304 -10.04 -18.21 -5.03
N GLY A 305 -10.64 -17.11 -5.48
CA GLY A 305 -11.04 -16.93 -6.87
C GLY A 305 -9.85 -17.05 -7.84
N ARG A 306 -8.68 -16.53 -7.47
CA ARG A 306 -7.46 -16.70 -8.27
C ARG A 306 -6.95 -18.15 -8.30
N VAL A 307 -7.07 -18.89 -7.20
CA VAL A 307 -6.80 -20.34 -7.17
C VAL A 307 -7.72 -21.05 -8.17
N LEU A 308 -9.03 -20.79 -8.13
CA LEU A 308 -10.01 -21.36 -9.06
C LEU A 308 -9.69 -21.02 -10.52
N GLN A 309 -9.33 -19.76 -10.79
CA GLN A 309 -8.96 -19.31 -12.14
C GLN A 309 -7.74 -20.04 -12.71
N LEU A 310 -6.73 -20.30 -11.86
CA LEU A 310 -5.52 -21.02 -12.26
C LEU A 310 -5.79 -22.53 -12.37
N ALA A 311 -6.60 -23.08 -11.46
CA ALA A 311 -7.02 -24.48 -11.49
C ALA A 311 -7.76 -24.81 -12.80
N ASP A 312 -8.69 -23.96 -13.24
CA ASP A 312 -9.42 -24.13 -14.51
C ASP A 312 -8.49 -24.14 -15.74
N GLN A 313 -7.34 -23.46 -15.67
CA GLN A 313 -6.35 -23.44 -16.74
C GLN A 313 -5.37 -24.62 -16.70
N LEU A 314 -5.23 -25.29 -15.55
CA LEU A 314 -4.22 -26.31 -15.30
C LEU A 314 -4.81 -27.72 -15.22
N PHE A 315 -6.04 -27.85 -14.75
CA PHE A 315 -6.70 -29.11 -14.43
C PHE A 315 -7.98 -29.29 -15.26
N GLN A 316 -8.50 -30.51 -15.28
CA GLN A 316 -9.74 -30.83 -16.00
C GLN A 316 -10.99 -30.67 -15.13
N ASP A 317 -10.83 -30.73 -13.80
CA ASP A 317 -11.95 -30.68 -12.86
C ASP A 317 -12.39 -29.23 -12.60
N ILE A 318 -13.69 -28.99 -12.67
CA ILE A 318 -14.30 -27.68 -12.40
C ILE A 318 -14.59 -27.58 -10.90
N LEU A 319 -13.73 -26.89 -10.16
CA LEU A 319 -13.80 -26.79 -8.70
C LEU A 319 -14.75 -25.69 -8.19
N GLU A 320 -15.05 -24.69 -9.03
CA GLU A 320 -15.79 -23.49 -8.61
C GLU A 320 -17.20 -23.79 -8.03
N PRO A 321 -18.04 -24.65 -8.64
CA PRO A 321 -19.37 -24.93 -8.11
C PRO A 321 -19.35 -25.47 -6.68
N ALA A 322 -18.48 -26.45 -6.40
CA ALA A 322 -18.35 -27.05 -5.07
C ALA A 322 -17.81 -26.04 -4.05
N PHE A 323 -16.87 -25.17 -4.45
CA PHE A 323 -16.39 -24.10 -3.57
C PHE A 323 -17.51 -23.12 -3.20
N LEU A 324 -18.35 -22.72 -4.17
CA LEU A 324 -19.45 -21.80 -3.92
C LEU A 324 -20.54 -22.39 -3.01
N GLU A 325 -20.76 -23.70 -3.05
CA GLU A 325 -21.66 -24.39 -2.11
C GLU A 325 -21.18 -24.29 -0.67
N HIS A 326 -19.88 -24.47 -0.43
CA HIS A 326 -19.29 -24.27 0.91
C HIS A 326 -19.35 -22.81 1.34
N LEU A 327 -19.08 -21.89 0.40
CA LEU A 327 -19.04 -20.45 0.67
C LEU A 327 -20.43 -19.86 0.99
N GLU A 328 -21.50 -20.43 0.43
CA GLU A 328 -22.90 -20.04 0.68
C GLU A 328 -23.33 -20.23 2.15
N VAL A 329 -22.67 -21.13 2.89
CA VAL A 329 -22.94 -21.36 4.31
C VAL A 329 -22.51 -20.16 5.16
N ALA A 330 -21.50 -19.40 4.73
CA ALA A 330 -21.07 -18.18 5.41
C ALA A 330 -22.10 -17.06 5.16
N ARG A 331 -22.74 -16.55 6.21
CA ARG A 331 -23.77 -15.50 6.13
C ARG A 331 -23.20 -14.12 6.47
N SER A 332 -23.52 -13.13 5.66
CA SER A 332 -23.23 -11.73 5.98
C SER A 332 -24.27 -11.20 6.98
N ASN A 333 -23.82 -10.29 7.84
CA ASN A 333 -24.67 -9.48 8.69
C ASN A 333 -25.43 -8.40 7.91
N ILE A 334 -25.08 -8.16 6.63
CA ILE A 334 -25.67 -7.16 5.74
C ILE A 334 -26.69 -7.86 4.81
N PRO A 335 -27.99 -7.55 4.91
CA PRO A 335 -29.03 -8.22 4.12
C PRO A 335 -28.83 -8.17 2.61
N GLU A 336 -28.31 -7.06 2.08
CA GLU A 336 -28.05 -6.87 0.65
C GLU A 336 -26.96 -7.80 0.11
N HIS A 337 -26.05 -8.25 0.97
CA HIS A 337 -24.96 -9.15 0.62
C HIS A 337 -25.31 -10.63 0.85
N SER A 338 -26.27 -10.93 1.72
CA SER A 338 -26.79 -12.29 2.00
C SER A 338 -25.74 -13.27 2.51
N ASP A 339 -24.90 -13.80 1.63
CA ASP A 339 -23.98 -14.89 1.89
C ASP A 339 -22.72 -14.82 1.03
N GLY A 340 -21.78 -15.70 1.32
CA GLY A 340 -20.49 -15.74 0.64
C GLY A 340 -20.58 -16.04 -0.86
N ARG A 341 -21.58 -16.81 -1.34
CA ARG A 341 -21.80 -17.03 -2.78
C ARG A 341 -22.15 -15.72 -3.46
N ARG A 342 -23.13 -14.98 -2.90
CA ARG A 342 -23.55 -13.69 -3.45
C ARG A 342 -22.40 -12.68 -3.44
N ILE A 343 -21.62 -12.63 -2.36
CA ILE A 343 -20.42 -11.79 -2.26
C ILE A 343 -19.40 -12.16 -3.33
N TYR A 344 -19.14 -13.45 -3.54
CA TYR A 344 -18.23 -13.91 -4.60
C TYR A 344 -18.68 -13.45 -5.99
N GLU A 345 -19.97 -13.63 -6.32
CA GLU A 345 -20.51 -13.23 -7.62
C GLU A 345 -20.44 -11.72 -7.87
N VAL A 346 -20.65 -10.92 -6.83
CA VAL A 346 -20.71 -9.45 -6.94
C VAL A 346 -19.32 -8.82 -6.88
N PHE A 347 -18.40 -9.34 -6.06
CA PHE A 347 -17.12 -8.68 -5.77
C PHE A 347 -15.89 -9.45 -6.27
N VAL A 348 -15.94 -10.78 -6.30
CA VAL A 348 -14.78 -11.61 -6.68
C VAL A 348 -14.77 -11.90 -8.17
N ARG A 349 -15.88 -12.42 -8.71
CA ARG A 349 -15.98 -12.80 -10.12
C ARG A 349 -15.66 -11.63 -11.08
N PRO A 350 -16.15 -10.39 -10.86
CA PRO A 350 -15.80 -9.26 -11.72
C PRO A 350 -14.32 -8.83 -11.61
N ALA A 351 -13.64 -9.16 -10.50
CA ALA A 351 -12.22 -8.87 -10.30
C ALA A 351 -11.29 -9.93 -10.95
N MET A 352 -11.83 -11.07 -11.38
CA MET A 352 -11.07 -12.13 -12.07
C MET A 352 -10.83 -11.75 -13.53
N LEU A 353 -9.71 -11.09 -13.78
CA LEU A 353 -9.38 -10.55 -15.11
C LEU A 353 -8.64 -11.58 -15.96
N GLY A 354 -9.02 -11.68 -17.24
CA GLY A 354 -8.28 -12.40 -18.27
C GLY A 354 -7.44 -11.47 -19.15
N LEU A 355 -6.54 -12.04 -19.96
CA LEU A 355 -5.70 -11.25 -20.88
C LEU A 355 -6.52 -10.44 -21.91
N THR A 356 -7.68 -10.94 -22.32
CA THR A 356 -8.62 -10.25 -23.23
C THR A 356 -9.17 -8.96 -22.62
N ALA A 357 -9.53 -8.99 -21.33
CA ALA A 357 -9.96 -7.82 -20.58
C ALA A 357 -8.80 -6.82 -20.45
N VAL A 358 -7.61 -7.27 -20.05
CA VAL A 358 -6.39 -6.44 -19.97
C VAL A 358 -6.09 -5.77 -21.32
N GLY A 359 -6.24 -6.50 -22.44
CA GLY A 359 -6.11 -5.95 -23.78
C GLY A 359 -7.15 -4.87 -24.09
N ALA A 360 -8.38 -5.00 -23.60
CA ALA A 360 -9.42 -3.97 -23.74
C ALA A 360 -9.08 -2.71 -22.96
N HIS A 361 -8.55 -2.85 -21.74
CA HIS A 361 -8.03 -1.73 -20.95
C HIS A 361 -6.92 -0.99 -21.70
N TYR A 362 -5.94 -1.73 -22.21
CA TYR A 362 -4.84 -1.16 -23.00
C TYR A 362 -5.35 -0.41 -24.24
N ALA A 363 -6.27 -1.04 -24.98
CA ALA A 363 -6.86 -0.47 -26.18
C ALA A 363 -7.57 0.86 -25.90
N ILE A 364 -8.41 0.93 -24.87
CA ILE A 364 -9.11 2.18 -24.51
C ILE A 364 -8.11 3.25 -24.06
N SER A 365 -7.14 2.91 -23.22
CA SER A 365 -6.12 3.87 -22.76
C SER A 365 -5.29 4.43 -23.93
N SER A 366 -5.05 3.65 -24.98
CA SER A 366 -4.32 4.10 -26.19
C SER A 366 -5.03 5.21 -26.99
N LEU A 367 -6.30 5.51 -26.71
CA LEU A 367 -6.98 6.66 -27.31
C LEU A 367 -6.50 8.00 -26.77
N PHE A 368 -6.08 8.02 -25.50
CA PHE A 368 -5.86 9.22 -24.69
C PHE A 368 -4.39 9.42 -24.27
N GLN A 369 -3.49 8.52 -24.67
CA GLN A 369 -2.08 8.56 -24.34
C GLN A 369 -1.25 8.62 -25.62
N ASP A 370 -0.14 9.38 -25.60
CA ASP A 370 0.81 9.38 -26.70
C ASP A 370 1.53 8.02 -26.76
N ASN A 371 1.60 7.44 -27.96
CA ASN A 371 2.20 6.13 -28.21
C ASN A 371 3.71 6.16 -27.86
N GLY A 372 4.05 5.72 -26.66
CA GLY A 372 5.45 5.58 -26.23
C GLY A 372 5.69 5.45 -24.73
N GLU A 373 4.73 5.85 -23.87
CA GLU A 373 5.05 6.05 -22.45
C GLU A 373 4.73 4.87 -21.50
N ARG A 374 3.93 3.87 -21.90
CA ARG A 374 3.64 2.71 -21.01
C ARG A 374 3.53 1.38 -21.75
N ASN A 375 4.55 0.55 -21.59
CA ASN A 375 4.53 -0.87 -21.96
C ASN A 375 3.97 -1.76 -20.83
N SER A 376 3.57 -1.21 -19.68
CA SER A 376 3.11 -1.98 -18.51
C SER A 376 1.76 -1.49 -17.95
N ILE A 377 0.92 -2.46 -17.60
CA ILE A 377 -0.38 -2.29 -16.93
C ILE A 377 -0.35 -3.22 -15.72
N TYR A 378 -0.05 -2.67 -14.54
CA TYR A 378 0.12 -3.45 -13.31
C TYR A 378 1.05 -4.65 -13.52
N SER A 379 0.55 -5.88 -13.38
CA SER A 379 1.31 -7.13 -13.56
C SER A 379 1.37 -7.65 -15.00
N TYR A 380 1.04 -6.82 -15.99
CA TYR A 380 1.03 -7.16 -17.40
C TYR A 380 1.90 -6.19 -18.19
N SER A 381 2.47 -6.66 -19.29
CA SER A 381 3.00 -5.81 -20.35
C SER A 381 2.13 -5.87 -21.57
N ALA A 382 2.03 -4.75 -22.28
CA ALA A 382 1.33 -4.68 -23.56
C ALA A 382 2.24 -4.01 -24.60
N ALA A 383 2.35 -4.63 -25.77
CA ALA A 383 3.09 -4.11 -26.90
C ALA A 383 2.14 -3.89 -28.08
N MET A 384 2.09 -2.66 -28.58
CA MET A 384 1.33 -2.33 -29.78
C MET A 384 2.04 -2.89 -31.02
N GLU A 385 1.35 -3.72 -31.80
CA GLU A 385 1.87 -4.32 -33.03
C GLU A 385 1.33 -3.65 -34.30
N ASP A 386 0.11 -3.09 -34.24
CA ASP A 386 -0.47 -2.25 -35.30
C ASP A 386 -1.46 -1.26 -34.69
N TYR A 387 -1.51 -0.04 -35.23
CA TYR A 387 -2.38 1.04 -34.75
C TYR A 387 -2.88 1.89 -35.92
N ARG A 388 -4.19 1.90 -36.15
CA ARG A 388 -4.84 2.67 -37.20
C ARG A 388 -5.91 3.57 -36.59
N SER A 389 -5.68 4.87 -36.66
CA SER A 389 -6.62 5.88 -36.15
C SER A 389 -7.35 6.57 -37.30
N PHE A 390 -8.66 6.66 -37.16
CA PHE A 390 -9.57 7.35 -38.06
C PHE A 390 -10.32 8.41 -37.27
N GLN A 391 -10.52 9.57 -37.87
CA GLN A 391 -11.21 10.69 -37.23
C GLN A 391 -12.25 11.29 -38.16
N ALA A 392 -13.46 11.50 -37.64
CA ALA A 392 -14.55 12.17 -38.34
C ALA A 392 -15.19 13.19 -37.38
N GLY A 393 -14.83 14.46 -37.53
CA GLY A 393 -15.21 15.53 -36.61
C GLY A 393 -14.69 15.29 -35.19
N GLY A 394 -15.59 15.31 -34.20
CA GLY A 394 -15.29 15.01 -32.80
C GLY A 394 -15.26 13.52 -32.45
N THR A 395 -15.49 12.63 -33.43
CA THR A 395 -15.47 11.18 -33.21
C THR A 395 -14.15 10.55 -33.67
N LYS A 396 -13.69 9.54 -32.93
CA LYS A 396 -12.43 8.84 -33.19
C LYS A 396 -12.66 7.34 -33.17
N LEU A 397 -12.16 6.64 -34.18
CA LEU A 397 -12.11 5.18 -34.25
C LEU A 397 -10.65 4.76 -34.28
N VAL A 398 -10.27 3.82 -33.41
CA VAL A 398 -8.97 3.15 -33.45
C VAL A 398 -9.19 1.67 -33.67
N ILE A 399 -8.46 1.10 -34.62
CA ILE A 399 -8.37 -0.35 -34.82
C ILE A 399 -6.91 -0.72 -34.72
N GLY A 400 -6.60 -1.77 -33.98
CA GLY A 400 -5.21 -2.16 -33.79
C GLY A 400 -5.04 -3.61 -33.39
N ARG A 401 -3.77 -3.97 -33.21
CA ARG A 401 -3.32 -5.26 -32.72
C ARG A 401 -2.29 -5.04 -31.61
N ALA A 402 -2.42 -5.77 -30.52
CA ALA A 402 -1.48 -5.73 -29.41
C ALA A 402 -1.19 -7.12 -28.88
N LYS A 403 0.03 -7.32 -28.38
CA LYS A 403 0.41 -8.50 -27.63
C LYS A 403 0.43 -8.16 -26.15
N VAL A 404 -0.36 -8.89 -25.35
CA VAL A 404 -0.43 -8.74 -23.90
C VAL A 404 0.23 -9.94 -23.25
N THR A 405 1.13 -9.70 -22.31
CA THR A 405 1.91 -10.73 -21.61
C THR A 405 1.81 -10.54 -20.10
N SER A 406 1.51 -11.61 -19.37
CA SER A 406 1.60 -11.59 -17.91
C SER A 406 3.07 -11.57 -17.47
N GLN A 407 3.46 -10.61 -16.64
CA GLN A 407 4.80 -10.54 -16.06
C GLN A 407 4.98 -11.51 -14.87
N ILE A 408 3.92 -12.24 -14.51
CA ILE A 408 3.92 -13.21 -13.42
C ILE A 408 4.05 -14.64 -13.95
N THR A 409 3.24 -14.98 -14.95
CA THR A 409 3.15 -16.35 -15.50
C THR A 409 3.72 -16.47 -16.91
N HIS A 410 4.15 -15.36 -17.51
CA HIS A 410 4.68 -15.26 -18.88
C HIS A 410 3.74 -15.65 -20.02
N ILE A 411 2.53 -16.12 -19.71
CA ILE A 411 1.50 -16.34 -20.74
C ILE A 411 1.24 -15.06 -21.53
N SER A 412 1.19 -15.23 -22.86
CA SER A 412 1.03 -14.15 -23.82
C SER A 412 -0.15 -14.41 -24.74
N LEU A 413 -0.87 -13.35 -25.10
CA LEU A 413 -1.98 -13.39 -26.05
C LEU A 413 -1.89 -12.22 -27.03
N SER A 414 -1.93 -12.52 -28.32
CA SER A 414 -2.05 -11.51 -29.37
C SER A 414 -3.53 -11.26 -29.66
N LEU A 415 -3.93 -10.00 -29.52
CA LEU A 415 -5.32 -9.54 -29.61
C LEU A 415 -5.45 -8.52 -30.73
N CYS A 416 -6.57 -8.53 -31.44
CA CYS A 416 -7.04 -7.39 -32.21
C CYS A 416 -8.12 -6.64 -31.42
N PHE A 417 -8.20 -5.33 -31.62
CA PHE A 417 -9.16 -4.49 -30.92
C PHE A 417 -9.72 -3.40 -31.82
N GLY A 418 -10.91 -2.94 -31.50
CA GLY A 418 -11.52 -1.73 -32.04
C GLY A 418 -12.02 -0.86 -30.90
N VAL A 419 -11.76 0.44 -30.95
CA VAL A 419 -12.23 1.42 -29.97
C VAL A 419 -12.89 2.58 -30.69
N LEU A 420 -14.16 2.82 -30.40
CA LEU A 420 -14.94 3.92 -30.93
C LEU A 420 -15.25 4.91 -29.80
N HIS A 421 -14.80 6.16 -29.98
CA HIS A 421 -15.13 7.29 -29.13
C HIS A 421 -16.05 8.24 -29.91
N LEU A 422 -17.29 8.36 -29.43
CA LEU A 422 -18.33 9.20 -30.05
C LEU A 422 -18.35 10.64 -29.49
N GLY A 423 -17.44 10.97 -28.58
CA GLY A 423 -17.44 12.23 -27.83
C GLY A 423 -17.81 12.03 -26.35
N ASP A 424 -17.45 13.02 -25.53
CA ASP A 424 -17.63 13.03 -24.08
C ASP A 424 -17.18 11.70 -23.43
N HIS A 425 -18.10 11.04 -22.72
CA HIS A 425 -17.89 9.79 -21.99
C HIS A 425 -18.27 8.54 -22.80
N THR A 426 -18.71 8.68 -24.05
CA THR A 426 -19.25 7.57 -24.85
C THR A 426 -18.13 6.83 -25.56
N ILE A 427 -17.69 5.73 -24.97
CA ILE A 427 -16.65 4.85 -25.50
C ILE A 427 -17.20 3.43 -25.61
N SER A 428 -16.96 2.80 -26.75
CA SER A 428 -17.21 1.38 -26.99
C SER A 428 -15.93 0.70 -27.47
N CYS A 429 -15.54 -0.38 -26.82
CA CYS A 429 -14.35 -1.17 -27.16
C CYS A 429 -14.72 -2.64 -27.35
N GLY A 430 -14.24 -3.25 -28.42
CA GLY A 430 -14.27 -4.70 -28.61
C GLY A 430 -12.84 -5.25 -28.70
N THR A 431 -12.62 -6.42 -28.11
CA THR A 431 -11.37 -7.17 -28.23
C THR A 431 -11.61 -8.61 -28.63
N GLY A 432 -10.69 -9.18 -29.39
CA GLY A 432 -10.73 -10.57 -29.83
C GLY A 432 -9.33 -11.11 -30.09
N GLU A 433 -9.18 -12.43 -30.13
CA GLU A 433 -7.91 -13.05 -30.46
C GLU A 433 -7.52 -12.80 -31.92
N TYR A 434 -6.23 -12.58 -32.16
CA TYR A 434 -5.73 -12.39 -33.50
C TYR A 434 -5.72 -13.71 -34.29
N GLN A 435 -6.54 -13.78 -35.35
CA GLN A 435 -6.71 -14.98 -36.18
C GLN A 435 -5.99 -14.93 -37.54
N GLY A 436 -4.92 -14.14 -37.63
CA GLY A 436 -4.10 -14.00 -38.84
C GLY A 436 -4.42 -12.77 -39.70
N ALA A 437 -3.49 -12.44 -40.61
CA ALA A 437 -3.47 -11.17 -41.32
C ALA A 437 -4.69 -10.93 -42.21
N GLN A 438 -5.17 -11.95 -42.91
CA GLN A 438 -6.31 -11.82 -43.83
C GLN A 438 -7.60 -11.42 -43.10
N LYS A 439 -7.90 -12.06 -41.96
CA LYS A 439 -9.07 -11.74 -41.14
C LYS A 439 -8.95 -10.35 -40.51
N TYR A 440 -7.75 -9.98 -40.10
CA TYR A 440 -7.47 -8.66 -39.54
C TYR A 440 -7.67 -7.53 -40.56
N GLU A 441 -7.11 -7.66 -41.77
CA GLU A 441 -7.32 -6.64 -42.82
C GLU A 441 -8.78 -6.52 -43.26
N ALA A 442 -9.50 -7.64 -43.32
CA ALA A 442 -10.95 -7.63 -43.58
C ALA A 442 -11.72 -6.88 -42.47
N LEU A 443 -11.37 -7.12 -41.20
CA LEU A 443 -11.95 -6.42 -40.05
C LEU A 443 -11.67 -4.92 -40.12
N VAL A 444 -10.42 -4.53 -40.34
CA VAL A 444 -10.03 -3.11 -40.44
C VAL A 444 -10.84 -2.43 -41.53
N LYS A 445 -10.86 -3.01 -42.73
CA LYS A 445 -11.54 -2.44 -43.88
C LYS A 445 -13.05 -2.29 -43.64
N ASN A 446 -13.71 -3.34 -43.17
CA ASN A 446 -15.16 -3.32 -42.96
C ASN A 446 -15.59 -2.23 -41.97
N ILE A 447 -14.88 -2.11 -40.85
CA ILE A 447 -15.20 -1.13 -39.81
C ILE A 447 -14.80 0.29 -40.26
N SER A 448 -13.64 0.46 -40.88
CA SER A 448 -13.19 1.79 -41.36
C SER A 448 -14.07 2.33 -42.48
N ASP A 449 -14.56 1.48 -43.39
CA ASP A 449 -15.44 1.89 -44.49
C ASP A 449 -16.78 2.41 -43.96
N ALA A 450 -17.37 1.75 -42.95
CA ALA A 450 -18.60 2.22 -42.29
C ALA A 450 -18.38 3.53 -41.52
N PHE A 451 -17.24 3.65 -40.82
CA PHE A 451 -16.89 4.86 -40.08
C PHE A 451 -16.62 6.07 -41.01
N SER A 452 -15.97 5.84 -42.16
CA SER A 452 -15.60 6.92 -43.10
C SER A 452 -16.81 7.61 -43.73
N VAL A 453 -17.96 6.93 -43.80
CA VAL A 453 -19.24 7.52 -44.24
C VAL A 453 -20.12 8.00 -43.08
N ALA A 454 -19.56 8.08 -41.87
CA ALA A 454 -20.22 8.49 -40.62
C ALA A 454 -21.44 7.62 -40.22
N ASP A 455 -21.47 6.34 -40.62
CA ASP A 455 -22.50 5.38 -40.20
C ASP A 455 -22.09 4.71 -38.87
N PHE A 456 -22.21 5.48 -37.77
CA PHE A 456 -21.83 5.02 -36.43
C PHE A 456 -22.66 3.81 -35.94
N PRO A 457 -23.99 3.73 -36.16
CA PRO A 457 -24.75 2.54 -35.79
C PRO A 457 -24.22 1.27 -36.47
N LYS A 458 -23.90 1.33 -37.77
CA LYS A 458 -23.28 0.21 -38.49
C LYS A 458 -21.88 -0.09 -37.99
N THR A 459 -21.10 0.92 -37.63
CA THR A 459 -19.76 0.75 -37.03
C THR A 459 -19.85 -0.05 -35.72
N ILE A 460 -20.76 0.30 -34.81
CA ILE A 460 -20.99 -0.43 -33.55
C ILE A 460 -21.46 -1.87 -33.82
N LEU A 461 -22.38 -2.04 -34.77
CA LEU A 461 -22.87 -3.37 -35.15
C LEU A 461 -21.74 -4.27 -35.67
N LEU A 462 -20.87 -3.75 -36.55
CA LEU A 462 -19.73 -4.48 -37.09
C LEU A 462 -18.71 -4.81 -36.00
N MET A 463 -18.46 -3.90 -35.06
CA MET A 463 -17.63 -4.19 -33.88
C MET A 463 -18.22 -5.34 -33.05
N GLY A 464 -19.52 -5.32 -32.77
CA GLY A 464 -20.20 -6.39 -32.03
C GLY A 464 -20.22 -7.73 -32.77
N GLN A 465 -20.28 -7.72 -34.10
CA GLN A 465 -20.17 -8.95 -34.91
C GLN A 465 -18.77 -9.55 -34.90
N HIS A 466 -17.73 -8.70 -34.94
CA HIS A 466 -16.33 -9.15 -34.98
C HIS A 466 -15.77 -9.55 -33.61
N PHE A 467 -16.14 -8.83 -32.55
CA PHE A 467 -15.61 -9.03 -31.20
C PHE A 467 -16.60 -9.70 -30.23
N GLY A 468 -17.82 -9.98 -30.67
CA GLY A 468 -18.89 -10.56 -29.85
C GLY A 468 -19.61 -9.53 -28.98
N THR A 469 -20.43 -10.02 -28.04
CA THR A 469 -21.23 -9.20 -27.09
C THR A 469 -20.40 -8.56 -25.98
N SER A 470 -19.11 -8.86 -25.89
CA SER A 470 -18.21 -8.32 -24.87
C SER A 470 -17.70 -6.94 -25.27
N THR A 471 -18.61 -5.96 -25.30
CA THR A 471 -18.24 -4.55 -25.49
C THR A 471 -17.85 -3.94 -24.14
N TYR A 472 -16.59 -3.54 -24.03
CA TYR A 472 -16.07 -2.80 -22.89
C TYR A 472 -16.40 -1.32 -23.03
N SER A 473 -16.70 -0.67 -21.91
CA SER A 473 -16.94 0.77 -21.86
C SER A 473 -16.02 1.42 -20.83
N LEU A 474 -16.17 2.72 -20.64
CA LEU A 474 -15.43 3.45 -19.63
C LEU A 474 -15.64 2.90 -18.21
N THR A 475 -16.83 2.35 -17.91
CA THR A 475 -17.11 1.75 -16.59
C THR A 475 -16.36 0.43 -16.39
N SER A 476 -16.02 -0.25 -17.48
CA SER A 476 -15.25 -1.50 -17.47
C SER A 476 -13.77 -1.28 -17.18
N LEU A 477 -13.26 -0.04 -17.22
CA LEU A 477 -11.86 0.25 -16.93
C LEU A 477 -11.48 0.04 -15.45
N PHE A 478 -10.22 -0.33 -15.20
CA PHE A 478 -9.64 -0.33 -13.85
C PHE A 478 -9.79 1.03 -13.21
N ALA A 479 -10.01 1.09 -11.90
CA ALA A 479 -10.38 2.32 -11.21
C ALA A 479 -9.40 3.48 -11.50
N ASP A 480 -8.09 3.22 -11.51
CA ASP A 480 -7.10 4.27 -11.77
C ASP A 480 -7.04 4.66 -13.25
N GLU A 481 -7.11 3.70 -14.17
CA GLU A 481 -7.15 3.99 -15.61
C GLU A 481 -8.43 4.74 -15.99
N ARG A 482 -9.56 4.36 -15.41
CA ARG A 482 -10.84 5.06 -15.54
C ARG A 482 -10.74 6.50 -15.06
N ARG A 483 -10.14 6.72 -13.89
CA ARG A 483 -9.91 8.08 -13.35
C ARG A 483 -9.03 8.91 -14.28
N LYS A 484 -7.94 8.33 -14.83
CA LYS A 484 -7.07 9.02 -15.78
C LYS A 484 -7.82 9.44 -17.05
N VAL A 485 -8.50 8.48 -17.70
CA VAL A 485 -9.26 8.75 -18.93
C VAL A 485 -10.35 9.79 -18.67
N LEU A 486 -11.09 9.69 -17.55
CA LEU A 486 -12.07 10.69 -17.15
C LEU A 486 -11.45 12.06 -16.95
N ASN A 487 -10.31 12.15 -16.27
CA ASN A 487 -9.61 13.41 -16.08
C ASN A 487 -9.20 14.05 -17.41
N THR A 488 -8.72 13.27 -18.37
CA THR A 488 -8.37 13.76 -19.72
C THR A 488 -9.60 14.26 -20.47
N ILE A 489 -10.72 13.52 -20.42
CA ILE A 489 -11.99 13.94 -21.05
C ILE A 489 -12.51 15.24 -20.41
N MET A 490 -12.46 15.32 -19.08
CA MET A 490 -12.95 16.46 -18.32
C MET A 490 -12.06 17.70 -18.45
N GLU A 491 -10.77 17.54 -18.75
CA GLU A 491 -9.79 18.64 -18.76
C GLU A 491 -10.19 19.76 -19.72
N ALA A 492 -10.63 19.44 -20.93
CA ALA A 492 -11.07 20.44 -21.91
C ALA A 492 -12.28 21.24 -21.39
N THR A 493 -13.30 20.55 -20.88
CA THR A 493 -14.50 21.16 -20.31
C THR A 493 -14.18 22.01 -19.08
N LEU A 494 -13.29 21.54 -18.20
CA LEU A 494 -12.86 22.28 -17.01
C LEU A 494 -12.09 23.55 -17.38
N ARG A 495 -11.21 23.50 -18.40
CA ARG A 495 -10.49 24.69 -18.89
C ARG A 495 -11.44 25.74 -19.48
N GLU A 496 -12.45 25.31 -20.24
CA GLU A 496 -13.47 26.22 -20.78
C GLU A 496 -14.27 26.89 -19.65
N ALA A 497 -14.74 26.10 -18.67
CA ALA A 497 -15.44 26.62 -17.50
C ALA A 497 -14.55 27.60 -16.70
N GLU A 498 -13.29 27.24 -16.44
CA GLU A 498 -12.32 28.09 -15.74
C GLU A 498 -12.12 29.43 -16.46
N ALA A 499 -12.00 29.43 -17.79
CA ALA A 499 -11.85 30.65 -18.58
C ALA A 499 -13.10 31.56 -18.48
N ALA A 500 -14.30 30.97 -18.54
CA ALA A 500 -15.56 31.72 -18.39
C ALA A 500 -15.68 32.36 -17.00
N TYR A 501 -15.43 31.61 -15.93
CA TYR A 501 -15.48 32.14 -14.55
C TYR A 501 -14.37 33.14 -14.27
N SER A 502 -13.18 32.95 -14.85
CA SER A 502 -12.08 33.92 -14.74
C SER A 502 -12.46 35.25 -15.36
N SER A 503 -13.07 35.23 -16.54
CA SER A 503 -13.57 36.45 -17.20
C SER A 503 -14.60 37.18 -16.34
N ILE A 504 -15.55 36.47 -15.75
CA ILE A 504 -16.57 37.07 -14.85
C ILE A 504 -15.90 37.75 -13.66
N TYR A 505 -14.94 37.08 -13.01
CA TYR A 505 -14.24 37.65 -11.87
C TYR A 505 -13.45 38.90 -12.25
N GLU A 506 -12.68 38.87 -13.34
CA GLU A 506 -11.82 39.98 -13.73
C GLU A 506 -12.60 41.26 -14.07
N HIS A 507 -13.77 41.13 -14.72
CA HIS A 507 -14.63 42.27 -15.03
C HIS A 507 -15.32 42.86 -13.79
N HIS A 508 -15.54 42.06 -12.75
CA HIS A 508 -16.35 42.44 -11.58
C HIS A 508 -15.58 42.47 -10.26
N ALA A 509 -14.26 42.28 -10.27
CA ALA A 509 -13.43 42.25 -9.06
C ALA A 509 -13.61 43.48 -8.14
N PRO A 510 -13.69 44.73 -8.63
CA PRO A 510 -13.93 45.90 -7.77
C PRO A 510 -15.28 45.82 -7.03
N LEU A 511 -16.34 45.37 -7.72
CA LEU A 511 -17.67 45.20 -7.13
C LEU A 511 -17.66 44.08 -6.08
N ILE A 512 -17.03 42.94 -6.38
CA ILE A 512 -16.92 41.80 -5.46
C ILE A 512 -16.22 42.22 -4.16
N ARG A 513 -15.10 42.95 -4.28
CA ARG A 513 -14.34 43.46 -3.13
C ARG A 513 -15.15 44.51 -2.34
N PHE A 514 -15.88 45.40 -3.01
CA PHE A 514 -16.77 46.37 -2.35
C PHE A 514 -17.89 45.69 -1.56
N LEU A 515 -18.55 44.68 -2.13
CA LEU A 515 -19.59 43.91 -1.46
C LEU A 515 -19.04 43.20 -0.21
N LYS A 516 -17.85 42.60 -0.32
CA LYS A 516 -17.17 41.98 0.84
C LYS A 516 -16.82 43.01 1.92
N GLY A 517 -16.25 44.15 1.54
CA GLY A 517 -15.84 45.21 2.47
C GLY A 517 -17.01 45.93 3.15
N SER A 518 -18.18 46.01 2.49
CA SER A 518 -19.40 46.59 3.06
C SER A 518 -20.20 45.63 3.94
N GLY A 519 -19.76 44.38 4.08
CA GLY A 519 -20.50 43.34 4.81
C GLY A 519 -21.77 42.86 4.10
N THR A 520 -21.98 43.26 2.83
CA THR A 520 -23.14 42.85 2.04
C THR A 520 -22.95 41.41 1.56
N PRO A 521 -23.96 40.52 1.70
CA PRO A 521 -23.90 39.17 1.14
C PRO A 521 -23.62 39.20 -0.36
N ARG A 522 -22.55 38.53 -0.78
CA ARG A 522 -22.18 38.43 -2.19
C ARG A 522 -23.14 37.48 -2.91
N PRO A 523 -23.62 37.82 -4.12
CA PRO A 523 -24.34 36.86 -4.96
C PRO A 523 -23.52 35.58 -5.18
N LYS A 524 -24.19 34.42 -5.14
CA LYS A 524 -23.52 33.11 -5.24
C LYS A 524 -22.66 32.98 -6.50
N VAL A 525 -23.15 33.48 -7.64
CA VAL A 525 -22.44 33.42 -8.94
C VAL A 525 -21.11 34.19 -8.89
N LEU A 526 -21.08 35.37 -8.28
CA LEU A 526 -19.86 36.17 -8.14
C LEU A 526 -18.88 35.56 -7.12
N SER A 527 -19.40 34.87 -6.10
CA SER A 527 -18.58 34.15 -5.13
C SER A 527 -17.86 32.97 -5.80
N VAL A 528 -18.60 32.14 -6.56
CA VAL A 528 -18.03 31.01 -7.30
C VAL A 528 -17.00 31.47 -8.33
N ALA A 529 -17.24 32.60 -9.03
CA ALA A 529 -16.28 33.16 -9.97
C ALA A 529 -14.97 33.56 -9.28
N ALA A 530 -15.04 34.18 -8.10
CA ALA A 530 -13.87 34.52 -7.30
C ALA A 530 -13.11 33.27 -6.81
N ASP A 531 -13.84 32.28 -6.28
CA ASP A 531 -13.26 31.02 -5.81
C ASP A 531 -12.48 30.33 -6.94
N LEU A 532 -13.11 30.10 -8.10
CA LEU A 532 -12.49 29.38 -9.21
C LEU A 532 -11.31 30.15 -9.82
N CYS A 533 -11.46 31.45 -10.08
CA CYS A 533 -10.42 32.26 -10.71
C CYS A 533 -9.14 32.35 -9.86
N LEU A 534 -9.31 32.60 -8.55
CA LEU A 534 -8.16 32.81 -7.66
C LEU A 534 -7.44 31.50 -7.34
N ASN A 535 -8.18 30.39 -7.16
CA ASN A 535 -7.58 29.06 -7.05
C ASN A 535 -6.78 28.69 -8.32
N ALA A 536 -7.33 28.96 -9.51
CA ALA A 536 -6.64 28.74 -10.78
C ALA A 536 -5.36 29.58 -10.92
N LYS A 537 -5.41 30.88 -10.58
CA LYS A 537 -4.24 31.77 -10.60
C LYS A 537 -3.14 31.29 -9.66
N LEU A 538 -3.50 30.98 -8.40
CA LEU A 538 -2.55 30.43 -7.42
C LEU A 538 -1.95 29.11 -7.89
N ARG A 539 -2.79 28.19 -8.40
CA ARG A 539 -2.34 26.90 -8.94
C ARG A 539 -1.32 27.07 -10.06
N ARG A 540 -1.56 27.94 -11.04
CA ARG A 540 -0.63 28.21 -12.15
C ARG A 540 0.71 28.75 -11.67
N VAL A 541 0.70 29.69 -10.71
CA VAL A 541 1.94 30.27 -10.15
C VAL A 541 2.73 29.21 -9.38
N ILE A 542 2.05 28.41 -8.55
CA ILE A 542 2.69 27.37 -7.73
C ILE A 542 3.22 26.22 -8.60
N GLN A 543 2.57 25.89 -9.72
CA GLN A 543 3.01 24.85 -10.65
C GLN A 543 4.25 25.26 -11.49
N GLY A 544 4.52 26.56 -11.62
CA GLY A 544 5.72 27.06 -12.28
C GLY A 544 6.98 26.97 -11.40
N ASP A 545 8.06 27.62 -11.85
CA ASP A 545 9.34 27.63 -11.12
C ASP A 545 9.43 28.65 -9.98
N GLY A 546 8.40 29.47 -9.79
CA GLY A 546 8.43 30.63 -8.90
C GLY A 546 7.45 30.52 -7.74
N LEU A 547 7.89 29.95 -6.61
CA LEU A 547 7.37 30.29 -5.29
C LEU A 547 7.87 31.68 -4.88
N ASP A 548 7.74 32.67 -5.77
CA ASP A 548 8.17 34.03 -5.50
C ASP A 548 7.15 34.68 -4.55
N PRO A 549 7.54 35.06 -3.32
CA PRO A 549 6.65 35.75 -2.40
C PRO A 549 6.04 37.03 -3.01
N GLN A 550 6.73 37.67 -3.95
CA GLN A 550 6.22 38.87 -4.64
C GLN A 550 5.03 38.61 -5.56
N ILE A 551 4.78 37.35 -5.94
CA ILE A 551 3.64 36.96 -6.79
C ILE A 551 2.56 36.28 -5.94
N VAL A 552 2.96 35.36 -5.06
CA VAL A 552 2.00 34.54 -4.29
C VAL A 552 1.30 35.35 -3.21
N ILE A 553 2.02 36.20 -2.46
CA ILE A 553 1.42 36.98 -1.36
C ILE A 553 0.33 37.94 -1.87
N PRO A 554 0.54 38.71 -2.97
CA PRO A 554 -0.53 39.54 -3.52
C PRO A 554 -1.77 38.76 -3.97
N LEU A 555 -1.60 37.54 -4.51
CA LEU A 555 -2.75 36.70 -4.89
C LEU A 555 -3.52 36.17 -3.68
N LEU A 556 -2.83 35.81 -2.59
CA LEU A 556 -3.47 35.44 -1.33
C LEU A 556 -4.23 36.62 -0.72
N GLU A 557 -3.64 37.81 -0.75
CA GLU A 557 -4.30 39.04 -0.29
C GLU A 557 -5.50 39.40 -1.17
N GLU A 558 -5.38 39.23 -2.48
CA GLU A 558 -6.50 39.38 -3.40
C GLU A 558 -7.64 38.41 -3.07
N ALA A 559 -7.32 37.14 -2.80
CA ALA A 559 -8.32 36.16 -2.39
C ALA A 559 -9.01 36.52 -1.07
N ARG A 560 -8.24 37.03 -0.10
CA ARG A 560 -8.76 37.54 1.18
C ARG A 560 -9.72 38.72 0.96
N LEU A 561 -9.33 39.70 0.15
CA LEU A 561 -10.14 40.88 -0.17
C LEU A 561 -11.40 40.54 -0.98
N ALA A 562 -11.29 39.58 -1.89
CA ALA A 562 -12.43 39.07 -2.64
C ALA A 562 -13.35 38.21 -1.77
N GLY A 563 -12.84 37.64 -0.67
CA GLY A 563 -13.52 36.67 0.20
C GLY A 563 -13.63 35.28 -0.44
N ALA A 564 -12.66 34.91 -1.28
CA ALA A 564 -12.65 33.63 -1.98
C ALA A 564 -12.32 32.47 -1.03
N ILE A 565 -12.94 31.32 -1.25
CA ILE A 565 -12.64 30.06 -0.57
C ILE A 565 -11.52 29.37 -1.35
N LEU A 566 -10.39 29.14 -0.69
CA LEU A 566 -9.24 28.47 -1.29
C LEU A 566 -9.35 26.95 -1.14
N ASP A 567 -8.91 26.20 -2.16
CA ASP A 567 -8.73 24.76 -2.09
C ASP A 567 -7.42 24.47 -1.35
N GLU A 568 -7.48 24.58 -0.03
CA GLU A 568 -6.34 24.41 0.88
C GLU A 568 -5.64 23.06 0.68
N THR A 569 -6.40 22.02 0.33
CA THR A 569 -5.87 20.66 0.12
C THR A 569 -5.06 20.59 -1.17
N ALA A 570 -5.62 21.03 -2.30
CA ALA A 570 -4.92 20.99 -3.58
C ALA A 570 -3.73 21.95 -3.62
N LEU A 571 -3.90 23.17 -3.10
CA LEU A 571 -2.83 24.17 -3.04
C LEU A 571 -1.72 23.74 -2.06
N GLY A 572 -2.09 23.20 -0.89
CA GLY A 572 -1.15 22.67 0.08
C GLY A 572 -0.30 21.52 -0.48
N LEU A 573 -0.90 20.61 -1.24
CA LEU A 573 -0.17 19.52 -1.92
C LEU A 573 0.80 20.05 -2.98
N LEU A 574 0.37 20.99 -3.82
CA LEU A 574 1.22 21.58 -4.85
C LEU A 574 2.40 22.35 -4.25
N LEU A 575 2.15 23.13 -3.20
CA LEU A 575 3.20 23.84 -2.45
C LEU A 575 4.18 22.85 -1.81
N LYS A 576 3.68 21.79 -1.15
CA LYS A 576 4.51 20.73 -0.60
C LYS A 576 5.47 20.16 -1.66
N ILE A 577 4.94 19.71 -2.80
CA ILE A 577 5.74 19.11 -3.88
C ILE A 577 6.82 20.08 -4.40
N ASN A 578 6.48 21.36 -4.59
CA ASN A 578 7.44 22.34 -5.10
C ASN A 578 8.52 22.68 -4.06
N ILE A 579 8.17 22.83 -2.78
CA ILE A 579 9.13 23.06 -1.69
C ILE A 579 10.04 21.84 -1.48
N GLU A 580 9.50 20.62 -1.55
CA GLU A 580 10.29 19.38 -1.49
C GLU A 580 11.32 19.32 -2.62
N ARG A 581 10.93 19.68 -3.84
CA ARG A 581 11.86 19.78 -4.98
C ARG A 581 12.97 20.80 -4.71
N LEU A 582 12.64 21.98 -4.18
CA LEU A 582 13.64 23.00 -3.82
C LEU A 582 14.58 22.52 -2.70
N ALA A 583 14.05 21.81 -1.70
CA ALA A 583 14.85 21.23 -0.63
C ALA A 583 15.81 20.15 -1.15
N GLN A 584 15.35 19.30 -2.08
CA GLN A 584 16.18 18.28 -2.72
C GLN A 584 17.29 18.90 -3.57
N GLN A 585 16.98 19.94 -4.35
CA GLN A 585 17.98 20.72 -5.09
C GLN A 585 19.02 21.33 -4.15
N ALA A 586 18.57 21.91 -3.03
CA ALA A 586 19.46 22.45 -2.01
C ALA A 586 20.35 21.37 -1.36
N LEU A 587 19.86 20.14 -1.18
CA LEU A 587 20.67 19.02 -0.69
C LEU A 587 21.72 18.58 -1.71
N GLU A 588 21.35 18.44 -2.98
CA GLU A 588 22.26 18.01 -4.06
C GLU A 588 23.32 19.09 -4.36
N GLN A 589 22.94 20.36 -4.28
CA GLN A 589 23.78 21.53 -4.56
C GLN A 589 23.98 22.39 -3.31
N CYS A 590 24.34 21.75 -2.19
CA CYS A 590 24.47 22.44 -0.89
C CYS A 590 25.39 23.65 -0.90
N GLU A 591 26.44 23.70 -1.72
CA GLU A 591 27.35 24.86 -1.76
C GLU A 591 26.84 26.00 -2.67
N ASP A 592 25.77 25.78 -3.43
CA ASP A 592 25.13 26.83 -4.23
C ASP A 592 24.17 27.66 -3.37
N LEU A 593 24.59 28.90 -3.10
CA LEU A 593 23.81 29.87 -2.36
C LEU A 593 22.43 30.13 -2.98
N SER A 594 22.31 30.07 -4.31
CA SER A 594 21.04 30.33 -5.01
C SER A 594 19.97 29.30 -4.66
N CYS A 595 20.37 28.03 -4.52
CA CYS A 595 19.45 26.96 -4.12
C CYS A 595 18.92 27.17 -2.71
N MET A 596 19.79 27.53 -1.76
CA MET A 596 19.39 27.83 -0.39
C MET A 596 18.53 29.09 -0.27
N GLU A 597 18.80 30.13 -1.06
CA GLU A 597 17.97 31.34 -1.10
C GLU A 597 16.56 31.05 -1.61
N ARG A 598 16.42 30.21 -2.64
CA ARG A 598 15.11 29.78 -3.15
C ARG A 598 14.34 29.00 -2.10
N LEU A 599 15.00 28.08 -1.39
CA LEU A 599 14.39 27.33 -0.29
C LEU A 599 13.97 28.25 0.86
N ASN A 600 14.80 29.23 1.24
CA ASN A 600 14.48 30.21 2.27
C ASN A 600 13.26 31.06 1.90
N LYS A 601 13.19 31.57 0.66
CA LYS A 601 12.01 32.30 0.16
C LYS A 601 10.74 31.45 0.25
N ALA A 602 10.84 30.17 -0.14
CA ALA A 602 9.73 29.25 -0.09
C ALA A 602 9.31 28.91 1.36
N ALA A 603 10.26 28.72 2.28
CA ALA A 603 9.98 28.51 3.71
C ALA A 603 9.30 29.73 4.34
N LYS A 604 9.76 30.95 4.02
CA LYS A 604 9.11 32.20 4.47
C LYS A 604 7.66 32.31 3.99
N LEU A 605 7.38 31.89 2.75
CA LEU A 605 6.03 31.85 2.21
C LEU A 605 5.10 30.98 3.07
N VAL A 606 5.58 29.83 3.57
CA VAL A 606 4.78 28.91 4.42
C VAL A 606 4.17 29.63 5.62
N ARG A 607 4.88 30.57 6.25
CA ARG A 607 4.38 31.34 7.40
C ARG A 607 3.24 32.30 7.06
N THR A 608 3.08 32.65 5.79
CA THR A 608 2.07 33.61 5.32
C THR A 608 0.81 32.93 4.76
N LEU A 609 0.81 31.61 4.67
CA LEU A 609 -0.31 30.86 4.12
C LEU A 609 -1.49 30.88 5.10
N PRO A 610 -2.74 30.99 4.58
CA PRO A 610 -3.93 30.90 5.41
C PRO A 610 -4.31 29.46 5.78
N PHE A 611 -3.50 28.46 5.38
CA PHE A 611 -3.74 27.04 5.59
C PHE A 611 -2.43 26.30 5.90
N GLU A 612 -2.55 25.11 6.50
CA GLU A 612 -1.40 24.29 6.88
C GLU A 612 -0.82 23.48 5.70
N ILE A 613 0.49 23.24 5.76
CA ILE A 613 1.20 22.33 4.86
C ILE A 613 1.92 21.26 5.68
N ASN A 614 1.90 20.01 5.21
CA ASN A 614 2.74 18.97 5.78
C ASN A 614 4.20 19.16 5.34
N LEU A 615 5.07 19.51 6.29
CA LEU A 615 6.48 19.82 6.08
C LEU A 615 7.43 18.65 6.39
N TRP A 616 6.92 17.46 6.72
CA TRP A 616 7.73 16.35 7.25
C TRP A 616 8.93 15.98 6.36
N GLN A 617 8.72 15.80 5.06
CA GLN A 617 9.82 15.46 4.15
C GLN A 617 10.82 16.60 3.99
N ILE A 618 10.33 17.85 3.98
CA ILE A 618 11.18 19.06 3.90
C ILE A 618 12.06 19.14 5.15
N GLN A 619 11.48 18.89 6.34
CA GLN A 619 12.20 18.83 7.61
C GLN A 619 13.29 17.73 7.57
N ASN A 620 12.98 16.53 7.07
CA ASN A 620 13.96 15.44 6.95
C ASN A 620 15.12 15.78 6.00
N ILE A 621 14.84 16.42 4.86
CA ILE A 621 15.88 16.87 3.92
C ILE A 621 16.76 17.95 4.57
N CYS A 622 16.14 18.97 5.19
CA CYS A 622 16.85 20.03 5.89
C CYS A 622 17.68 19.51 7.07
N TYR A 623 17.19 18.52 7.81
CA TYR A 623 17.94 17.84 8.87
C TYR A 623 19.18 17.11 8.32
N LYS A 624 19.08 16.47 7.14
CA LYS A 624 20.26 15.90 6.46
C LYS A 624 21.27 16.96 6.05
N ILE A 625 20.82 18.11 5.52
CA ILE A 625 21.71 19.24 5.18
C ILE A 625 22.47 19.69 6.43
N LEU A 626 21.73 19.87 7.55
CA LEU A 626 22.29 20.25 8.84
C LEU A 626 23.38 19.27 9.30
N HIS A 627 23.11 17.97 9.31
CA HIS A 627 24.08 17.00 9.82
C HIS A 627 25.24 16.66 8.88
N THR A 628 25.12 16.92 7.57
CA THR A 628 26.17 16.54 6.60
C THR A 628 27.08 17.69 6.19
N LYS A 629 26.64 18.94 6.30
CA LYS A 629 27.36 20.10 5.74
C LYS A 629 27.56 21.26 6.71
N TRP A 630 26.81 21.32 7.81
CA TRP A 630 26.84 22.46 8.73
C TRP A 630 28.23 22.73 9.28
N ASP A 631 28.91 21.73 9.83
CA ASP A 631 30.22 21.91 10.46
C ASP A 631 31.30 22.36 9.47
N ASP A 632 31.30 21.79 8.26
CA ASP A 632 32.27 22.12 7.21
C ASP A 632 32.08 23.56 6.71
N ILE A 633 30.83 23.99 6.49
CA ILE A 633 30.52 25.34 6.03
C ILE A 633 30.71 26.34 7.16
N LYS A 634 30.39 25.98 8.40
CA LYS A 634 30.61 26.82 9.59
C LYS A 634 32.10 27.13 9.78
N LYS A 635 32.99 26.14 9.66
CA LYS A 635 34.44 26.35 9.67
C LYS A 635 34.90 27.35 8.60
N LYS A 636 34.37 27.25 7.38
CA LYS A 636 34.67 28.22 6.30
C LYS A 636 34.16 29.62 6.64
N ALA A 637 32.97 29.72 7.23
CA ALA A 637 32.36 30.98 7.66
C ALA A 637 33.16 31.68 8.77
N ASP A 638 33.65 30.91 9.75
CA ASP A 638 34.50 31.38 10.85
C ASP A 638 35.87 31.86 10.36
N LEU A 639 36.38 31.27 9.27
CA LEU A 639 37.58 31.72 8.56
C LEU A 639 37.35 32.95 7.66
N GLY A 640 36.14 33.53 7.65
CA GLY A 640 35.82 34.78 6.97
C GLY A 640 35.29 34.64 5.54
N ASP A 641 34.91 33.43 5.09
CA ASP A 641 34.26 33.25 3.80
C ASP A 641 32.84 33.83 3.82
N LYS A 642 32.64 34.92 3.07
CA LYS A 642 31.35 35.62 2.97
C LYS A 642 30.22 34.74 2.42
N LYS A 643 30.50 33.85 1.47
CA LYS A 643 29.48 32.95 0.92
C LYS A 643 29.04 31.92 1.95
N ALA A 644 29.98 31.39 2.72
CA ALA A 644 29.68 30.47 3.82
C ALA A 644 28.87 31.15 4.94
N GLN A 645 29.21 32.39 5.30
CA GLN A 645 28.43 33.18 6.27
C GLN A 645 26.99 33.41 5.80
N GLU A 646 26.81 33.76 4.52
CA GLU A 646 25.48 34.00 3.94
C GLU A 646 24.66 32.71 3.81
N TRP A 647 25.32 31.60 3.52
CA TRP A 647 24.71 30.27 3.54
C TRP A 647 24.20 29.90 4.93
N ILE A 648 25.03 30.05 5.97
CA ILE A 648 24.65 29.76 7.36
C ILE A 648 23.44 30.60 7.78
N ARG A 649 23.41 31.89 7.41
CA ARG A 649 22.26 32.76 7.68
C ARG A 649 20.97 32.22 7.04
N ASN A 650 21.01 31.87 5.75
CA ASN A 650 19.85 31.33 5.04
C ASN A 650 19.39 29.99 5.63
N CYS A 651 20.31 29.10 5.97
CA CYS A 651 20.00 27.81 6.61
C CYS A 651 19.37 28.00 7.99
N THR A 652 19.92 28.89 8.82
CA THR A 652 19.39 29.16 10.17
C THR A 652 17.94 29.63 10.10
N GLU A 653 17.63 30.56 9.19
CA GLU A 653 16.26 31.04 8.99
C GLU A 653 15.31 29.92 8.54
N VAL A 654 15.74 29.08 7.58
CA VAL A 654 14.96 27.92 7.14
C VAL A 654 14.71 26.96 8.30
N PHE A 655 15.74 26.63 9.08
CA PHE A 655 15.64 25.68 10.19
C PHE A 655 14.75 26.22 11.31
N GLU A 656 14.81 27.51 11.61
CA GLU A 656 13.89 28.15 12.57
C GLU A 656 12.43 28.05 12.11
N ILE A 657 12.15 28.35 10.82
CA ILE A 657 10.80 28.23 10.25
C ILE A 657 10.29 26.79 10.31
N LEU A 658 11.17 25.84 10.04
CA LEU A 658 10.87 24.41 10.06
C LEU A 658 10.90 23.79 11.47
N LYS A 659 11.16 24.59 12.51
CA LYS A 659 11.29 24.15 13.91
C LYS A 659 12.37 23.06 14.10
N LEU A 660 13.45 23.15 13.34
CA LEU A 660 14.63 22.28 13.49
C LEU A 660 15.62 22.93 14.46
N GLN A 661 16.10 22.14 15.41
CA GLN A 661 17.09 22.61 16.38
C GLN A 661 18.49 22.59 15.74
N VAL A 662 19.09 23.76 15.60
CA VAL A 662 20.47 23.91 15.16
C VAL A 662 21.42 23.49 16.29
N PRO A 663 22.52 22.76 16.03
CA PRO A 663 23.54 22.46 17.04
C PRO A 663 24.01 23.76 17.68
N ARG A 664 23.90 23.86 19.01
CA ARG A 664 24.51 24.95 19.77
C ARG A 664 26.00 24.64 19.89
N ASP A 665 26.84 25.68 19.81
CA ASP A 665 28.25 25.55 20.16
C ASP A 665 28.35 25.07 21.62
N GLU A 666 29.05 23.94 21.82
CA GLU A 666 29.50 23.50 23.14
C GLU A 666 30.63 24.39 23.66
#